data_AF-A0A074SE97-F1
#
_entry.id   AF-A0A074SE97-F1
#
_cell.length_a   1.000
_cell.length_b   1.000
_cell.length_c   1.000
_cell.angle_alpha   90.00
_cell.angle_beta   90.00
_cell.angle_gamma   90.00
#
_symmetry.space_group_name_H-M   'P 1'
#
loop_
_entity.id
_entity.type
_entity.pdbx_description
1 polymer ?
#
loop_
_entity_poly.entity_id
_entity_poly.type
_entity_poly.pdbx_seq_one_letter_code
_entity_poly.pdbx_strand_id
1 'polypeptide(L)'
;MSDPPPKPKLYLGFGVYVISIGSKGTSSQNRIIALDGSLSKDDTPGVISDGHKWIFYPVSASPEGLIAFRIASSDGKYILSHKKDDLEVQPSVSSFTTWNIEAGPEEEDLRVWTREEVKDEHGTITIEDYYVQADSNWNKLAVISTPKEADPHKANSQKEDTSRPLSGWKLTPNGLPKDKALSWSGAKARSGQSFQEKLFHLTPKEAAWEEYDIIIVGSGIGGGVLANDLYDTNFKLGNKAKRVLLLERGGLVFHTHCLNTARPAGLMNDRGQQNDTFFNNFRHDYTFDKDAMKDPKDWNGGPMYNLGGRSAAWGLFAPRVHEEVIRERFPTRVAEDLAGEFYDKAERLMLVSLPTTRRAHQHIMDRLDLECRKVKDTSDIYWQWGRIASEFHDDQNFDFAEGAYSAIDKILEIAMSRPKAKDAQGKEVLIEHTYFKTVLNADVRSLNFDIKEDRRICTGVNVRGPSESDETLKIGLREGGKVVLCAGSVNSPAILLRSKALENVKWAEDYNGLRLTDHDIVFFQRSFRFRDPAKRAEYGAMKLQTYVKVHNKMMLLNMSIDASSFLPRGHAPDENLPKFIMVFMHQQDLLPDNSISLDPDAQIPLINKEPRIDKMKRGTQADGHEQALRRLVVATMKALAGSANLEFVGFEKVKELNLSNENTLNNYIEENKKALELGYLQLGGVAHELGTLPMRGPFHKPGGSGEKDKYCLNKHLSLRSKICKGVSVCDLSLFPHSPAANPTLTLAALAIRLSRKLVPRLTEKKNTRSEKKNTGNETDDSSSETDESGTANTESETDKGLDNVIRVVNHSGSKVQVFLTNRTHKPETGVPTTTEAAKEECKEEEMVIIEAGDSKSWIRPEKVSQALFVFKLNREPESEKKDEKNNKGKKGNEFTDRPIILEVRPGPDELTTILPN
;
A
#
# COMPACT_ATOMS: atom_id res chain seq x y z
N MET A 1 40.26 -25.67 25.00
CA MET A 1 39.02 -26.04 25.72
C MET A 1 37.96 -25.12 25.20
N SER A 2 37.13 -25.59 24.26
CA SER A 2 36.01 -24.83 23.72
C SER A 2 34.88 -24.85 24.76
N ASP A 3 34.35 -23.69 25.10
CA ASP A 3 33.14 -23.59 25.91
C ASP A 3 32.02 -24.44 25.27
N PRO A 4 31.21 -25.14 26.07
CA PRO A 4 30.07 -25.88 25.54
C PRO A 4 29.11 -24.91 24.84
N PRO A 5 28.46 -25.34 23.74
CA PRO A 5 27.48 -24.52 23.05
C PRO A 5 26.36 -24.09 24.01
N PRO A 6 25.79 -22.89 23.84
CA PRO A 6 24.64 -22.46 24.64
C PRO A 6 23.51 -23.50 24.51
N LYS A 7 22.95 -23.93 25.65
CA LYS A 7 21.82 -24.88 25.67
C LYS A 7 20.69 -24.38 24.77
N PRO A 8 20.00 -25.27 24.02
CA PRO A 8 18.93 -24.87 23.12
C PRO A 8 17.83 -24.11 23.87
N LYS A 9 17.42 -22.95 23.33
CA LYS A 9 16.24 -22.22 23.83
C LYS A 9 15.01 -23.12 23.67
N LEU A 10 14.20 -23.24 24.72
CA LEU A 10 12.98 -24.02 24.71
C LEU A 10 11.97 -23.39 23.73
N TYR A 11 11.77 -23.99 22.55
CA TYR A 11 10.75 -23.57 21.58
C TYR A 11 9.45 -24.34 21.83
N LEU A 12 8.75 -24.02 22.93
CA LEU A 12 7.35 -24.42 23.06
C LEU A 12 6.54 -23.63 22.03
N GLY A 13 6.30 -24.22 20.87
CA GLY A 13 5.46 -23.65 19.83
C GLY A 13 3.99 -23.50 20.27
N PHE A 14 3.18 -22.86 19.44
CA PHE A 14 1.73 -22.86 19.63
C PHE A 14 1.19 -24.28 19.42
N GLY A 15 0.39 -24.80 20.35
CA GLY A 15 -0.16 -26.16 20.22
C GLY A 15 -1.09 -26.60 21.35
N VAL A 16 -1.81 -27.70 21.10
CA VAL A 16 -2.55 -28.43 22.14
C VAL A 16 -1.58 -29.40 22.79
N TYR A 17 -1.36 -29.25 24.09
CA TYR A 17 -0.45 -30.10 24.85
C TYR A 17 -1.24 -31.01 25.78
N VAL A 18 -0.71 -32.20 26.01
CA VAL A 18 -1.10 -33.02 27.15
C VAL A 18 -0.12 -32.72 28.26
N ILE A 19 -0.64 -32.26 29.41
CA ILE A 19 0.15 -32.08 30.63
C ILE A 19 0.18 -33.44 31.34
N SER A 20 1.38 -33.94 31.62
CA SER A 20 1.59 -35.13 32.43
C SER A 20 2.62 -34.85 33.52
N ILE A 21 2.55 -35.58 34.64
CA ILE A 21 3.64 -35.58 35.62
C ILE A 21 4.52 -36.79 35.31
N GLY A 22 5.80 -36.56 35.05
CA GLY A 22 6.76 -37.64 34.79
C GLY A 22 7.50 -38.04 36.06
N SER A 23 7.50 -39.32 36.45
CA SER A 23 8.37 -39.78 37.52
C SER A 23 9.82 -39.90 37.00
N LYS A 24 10.80 -39.37 37.74
CA LYS A 24 12.21 -39.70 37.49
C LYS A 24 12.46 -41.13 37.97
N GLY A 25 12.39 -42.13 37.07
CA GLY A 25 13.01 -43.44 37.34
C GLY A 25 12.39 -44.73 36.80
N THR A 26 11.23 -44.76 36.12
CA THR A 26 10.72 -46.03 35.55
C THR A 26 10.04 -45.83 34.18
N SER A 27 10.48 -46.62 33.20
CA SER A 27 10.22 -46.45 31.77
C SER A 27 8.82 -46.87 31.27
N SER A 28 7.74 -46.75 32.06
CA SER A 28 6.43 -47.23 31.54
C SER A 28 5.12 -46.66 32.08
N GLN A 29 5.08 -45.62 32.93
CA GLN A 29 3.79 -44.96 33.25
C GLN A 29 3.95 -43.45 33.54
N ASN A 30 3.77 -42.59 32.53
CA ASN A 30 3.45 -41.18 32.79
C ASN A 30 2.06 -41.13 33.46
N ARG A 31 1.95 -40.58 34.67
CA ARG A 31 0.66 -40.36 35.31
C ARG A 31 0.05 -39.06 34.76
N ILE A 32 -1.13 -39.17 34.17
CA ILE A 32 -1.91 -38.02 33.71
C ILE A 32 -2.64 -37.47 34.94
N ILE A 33 -2.43 -36.20 35.29
CA ILE A 33 -3.21 -35.57 36.34
C ILE A 33 -4.63 -35.33 35.80
N ALA A 34 -5.65 -35.82 36.50
CA ALA A 34 -6.98 -35.26 36.41
C ALA A 34 -6.98 -33.94 37.20
N LEU A 35 -6.88 -32.81 36.52
CA LEU A 35 -7.21 -31.52 37.11
C LEU A 35 -8.74 -31.44 37.14
N ASP A 36 -9.35 -32.05 38.16
CA ASP A 36 -10.81 -32.13 38.25
C ASP A 36 -11.42 -30.76 38.57
N GLY A 37 -12.25 -30.26 37.65
CA GLY A 37 -13.09 -29.08 37.82
C GLY A 37 -14.44 -29.38 38.50
N SER A 38 -14.63 -30.60 39.03
CA SER A 38 -15.84 -31.01 39.74
C SER A 38 -15.67 -30.80 41.25
N LEU A 39 -16.57 -29.98 41.80
CA LEU A 39 -16.74 -29.82 43.24
C LEU A 39 -17.29 -31.12 43.85
N SER A 40 -16.45 -32.04 44.31
CA SER A 40 -16.77 -32.91 45.45
C SER A 40 -15.51 -33.54 46.06
N LYS A 41 -15.48 -33.58 47.40
CA LYS A 41 -14.32 -33.88 48.23
C LYS A 41 -13.98 -35.37 48.37
N ASP A 42 -14.68 -36.25 47.66
CA ASP A 42 -14.52 -37.70 47.78
C ASP A 42 -14.72 -38.35 46.41
N ASP A 43 -13.63 -38.61 45.69
CA ASP A 43 -13.54 -39.79 44.82
C ASP A 43 -12.08 -40.13 44.46
N THR A 44 -11.83 -41.42 44.39
CA THR A 44 -10.53 -42.05 44.11
C THR A 44 -10.09 -41.79 42.66
N PRO A 45 -8.78 -41.88 42.32
CA PRO A 45 -8.29 -41.58 40.97
C PRO A 45 -8.80 -42.61 39.95
N GLY A 46 -9.95 -42.30 39.36
CA GLY A 46 -10.55 -43.01 38.25
C GLY A 46 -9.92 -42.58 36.92
N VAL A 47 -9.68 -43.55 36.06
CA VAL A 47 -9.17 -43.39 34.69
C VAL A 47 -10.05 -42.40 33.90
N ILE A 48 -9.43 -41.36 33.34
CA ILE A 48 -10.12 -40.38 32.49
C ILE A 48 -10.55 -41.06 31.18
N SER A 49 -11.86 -41.16 30.96
CA SER A 49 -12.44 -41.32 29.64
C SER A 49 -12.39 -39.97 28.90
N ASP A 50 -11.36 -39.78 28.06
CA ASP A 50 -11.28 -38.83 26.94
C ASP A 50 -11.69 -37.33 27.13
N GLY A 51 -11.74 -36.82 28.36
CA GLY A 51 -12.22 -35.47 28.66
C GLY A 51 -11.16 -34.58 29.34
N HIS A 52 -10.88 -33.43 28.72
CA HIS A 52 -10.05 -32.29 29.18
C HIS A 52 -8.55 -32.33 28.83
N LYS A 53 -8.25 -31.97 27.57
CA LYS A 53 -6.91 -31.55 27.11
C LYS A 53 -6.70 -30.09 27.53
N TRP A 54 -5.49 -29.67 27.89
CA TRP A 54 -5.20 -28.29 28.28
C TRP A 54 -4.46 -27.54 27.17
N ILE A 55 -4.91 -26.34 26.86
CA ILE A 55 -4.33 -25.46 25.84
C ILE A 55 -3.53 -24.37 26.54
N PHE A 56 -2.30 -24.17 26.07
CA PHE A 56 -1.42 -23.09 26.48
C PHE A 56 -1.59 -21.92 25.51
N TYR A 57 -2.15 -20.81 26.00
CA TYR A 57 -2.35 -19.58 25.25
C TYR A 57 -1.20 -18.62 25.55
N PRO A 58 -0.25 -18.40 24.62
CA PRO A 58 0.82 -17.46 24.88
C PRO A 58 0.26 -16.04 24.97
N VAL A 59 0.72 -15.32 25.98
CA VAL A 59 0.34 -13.93 26.27
C VAL A 59 1.47 -13.00 25.83
N SER A 60 2.72 -13.41 26.05
CA SER A 60 3.92 -12.66 25.65
C SER A 60 5.16 -13.55 25.67
N ALA A 61 6.19 -13.17 24.92
CA ALA A 61 7.51 -13.76 25.01
C ALA A 61 8.55 -12.65 25.23
N SER A 62 9.50 -12.89 26.14
CA SER A 62 10.61 -11.99 26.42
C SER A 62 11.82 -12.31 25.52
N PRO A 63 12.71 -11.32 25.24
CA PRO A 63 13.96 -11.55 24.50
C PRO A 63 14.86 -12.63 25.12
N GLU A 64 14.77 -12.79 26.44
CA GLU A 64 15.53 -13.75 27.24
C GLU A 64 15.00 -15.19 27.11
N GLY A 65 13.85 -15.38 26.45
CA GLY A 65 13.25 -16.70 26.21
C GLY A 65 12.22 -17.13 27.25
N LEU A 66 11.83 -16.27 28.19
CA LEU A 66 10.66 -16.51 29.04
C LEU A 66 9.40 -16.38 28.21
N ILE A 67 8.53 -17.40 28.26
CA ILE A 67 7.25 -17.38 27.57
C ILE A 67 6.14 -17.40 28.62
N ALA A 68 5.28 -16.40 28.56
CA ALA A 68 4.11 -16.29 29.41
C ALA A 68 2.90 -16.92 28.70
N PHE A 69 2.16 -17.75 29.41
CA PHE A 69 0.98 -18.46 28.93
C PHE A 69 -0.21 -18.29 29.88
N ARG A 70 -1.41 -18.47 29.36
CA ARG A 70 -2.61 -18.83 30.12
C ARG A 70 -2.95 -20.28 29.81
N ILE A 71 -3.49 -20.99 30.78
CA ILE A 71 -3.79 -22.41 30.61
C ILE A 71 -5.31 -22.57 30.74
N ALA A 72 -5.95 -23.11 29.70
CA ALA A 72 -7.39 -23.34 29.69
C ALA A 72 -7.73 -24.73 29.14
N SER A 73 -8.86 -25.28 29.52
CA SER A 73 -9.34 -26.54 28.95
C SER A 73 -9.59 -26.38 27.45
N SER A 74 -9.47 -27.48 26.69
CA SER A 74 -9.58 -27.47 25.23
C SER A 74 -10.96 -27.08 24.72
N ASP A 75 -11.99 -27.23 25.56
CA ASP A 75 -13.35 -26.77 25.29
C ASP A 75 -13.62 -25.33 25.77
N GLY A 76 -12.61 -24.66 26.35
CA GLY A 76 -12.64 -23.27 26.80
C GLY A 76 -13.57 -23.01 27.99
N LYS A 77 -14.04 -24.05 28.68
CA LYS A 77 -14.95 -23.91 29.84
C LYS A 77 -14.22 -23.63 31.15
N TYR A 78 -12.97 -24.06 31.26
CA TYR A 78 -12.20 -23.97 32.50
C TYR A 78 -10.81 -23.38 32.27
N ILE A 79 -10.24 -22.78 33.29
CA ILE A 79 -8.91 -22.15 33.32
C ILE A 79 -8.15 -22.67 34.54
N LEU A 80 -6.82 -22.73 34.43
CA LEU A 80 -5.95 -23.08 35.54
C LEU A 80 -5.42 -21.80 36.18
N SER A 81 -5.79 -21.58 37.43
CA SER A 81 -5.38 -20.45 38.26
C SER A 81 -4.70 -20.95 39.54
N HIS A 82 -4.16 -20.05 40.36
CA HIS A 82 -3.71 -20.38 41.71
C HIS A 82 -4.42 -19.50 42.72
N LYS A 83 -4.61 -20.04 43.93
CA LYS A 83 -5.20 -19.33 45.06
C LYS A 83 -4.65 -19.89 46.36
N LYS A 84 -4.07 -19.02 47.21
CA LYS A 84 -3.57 -19.37 48.56
C LYS A 84 -2.74 -20.67 48.55
N ASP A 85 -1.69 -20.69 47.72
CA ASP A 85 -0.70 -21.77 47.61
C ASP A 85 -1.17 -23.10 46.99
N ASP A 86 -2.37 -23.15 46.37
CA ASP A 86 -2.81 -24.31 45.58
C ASP A 86 -3.17 -23.93 44.14
N LEU A 87 -3.09 -24.92 43.24
CA LEU A 87 -3.53 -24.85 41.85
C LEU A 87 -5.03 -25.21 41.78
N GLU A 88 -5.84 -24.31 41.21
CA GLU A 88 -7.28 -24.50 41.09
C GLU A 88 -7.73 -24.47 39.63
N VAL A 89 -8.64 -25.38 39.29
CA VAL A 89 -9.42 -25.31 38.04
C VAL A 89 -10.65 -24.45 38.30
N GLN A 90 -10.78 -23.35 37.57
CA GLN A 90 -11.90 -22.43 37.70
C GLN A 90 -12.67 -22.30 36.38
N PRO A 91 -13.96 -21.92 36.40
CA PRO A 91 -14.68 -21.56 35.17
C PRO A 91 -13.98 -20.43 34.41
N SER A 92 -14.01 -20.44 33.08
CA SER A 92 -13.32 -19.46 32.23
C SER A 92 -13.83 -18.01 32.32
N VAL A 93 -14.88 -17.78 33.11
CA VAL A 93 -15.39 -16.45 33.48
C VAL A 93 -14.66 -15.84 34.69
N SER A 94 -13.78 -16.60 35.35
CA SER A 94 -12.94 -16.12 36.46
C SER A 94 -11.69 -15.38 35.97
N SER A 95 -10.99 -14.69 36.89
CA SER A 95 -9.71 -14.03 36.62
C SER A 95 -8.64 -15.05 36.21
N PHE A 96 -7.84 -14.71 35.18
CA PHE A 96 -6.79 -15.58 34.66
C PHE A 96 -5.46 -15.36 35.39
N THR A 97 -4.84 -16.45 35.83
CA THR A 97 -3.40 -16.44 36.16
C THR A 97 -2.58 -16.52 34.87
N THR A 98 -1.56 -15.68 34.77
CA THR A 98 -0.56 -15.78 33.69
C THR A 98 0.66 -16.52 34.23
N TRP A 99 0.99 -17.65 33.61
CA TRP A 99 2.07 -18.55 33.99
C TRP A 99 3.27 -18.35 33.07
N ASN A 100 4.44 -18.10 33.65
CA ASN A 100 5.72 -18.10 32.97
C ASN A 100 6.29 -19.52 32.93
N ILE A 101 6.88 -19.91 31.79
CA ILE A 101 7.57 -21.18 31.63
C ILE A 101 9.02 -20.92 31.22
N GLU A 102 9.95 -21.58 31.91
CA GLU A 102 11.37 -21.57 31.60
C GLU A 102 11.96 -22.99 31.64
N ALA A 103 13.05 -23.21 30.90
CA ALA A 103 13.73 -24.50 30.85
C ALA A 103 14.50 -24.77 32.16
N GLY A 104 14.41 -26.01 32.63
CA GLY A 104 15.24 -26.56 33.69
C GLY A 104 16.59 -27.06 33.17
N PRO A 105 17.37 -27.75 34.02
CA PRO A 105 18.71 -28.23 33.68
C PRO A 105 18.74 -29.23 32.51
N GLU A 106 17.66 -30.02 32.36
CA GLU A 106 17.45 -31.04 31.32
C GLU A 106 16.31 -30.63 30.37
N GLU A 107 16.33 -31.13 29.13
CA GLU A 107 15.46 -30.69 28.01
C GLU A 107 13.95 -30.93 28.27
N GLU A 108 13.61 -31.85 29.17
CA GLU A 108 12.23 -32.16 29.57
C GLU A 108 11.82 -31.55 30.93
N ASP A 109 12.76 -30.95 31.66
CA ASP A 109 12.50 -30.38 32.98
C ASP A 109 11.98 -28.94 32.81
N LEU A 110 10.73 -28.68 33.21
CA LEU A 110 10.14 -27.34 33.13
C LEU A 110 10.02 -26.67 34.50
N ARG A 111 10.26 -25.36 34.55
CA ARG A 111 9.92 -24.50 35.68
C ARG A 111 8.73 -23.65 35.28
N VAL A 112 7.68 -23.67 36.10
CA VAL A 112 6.42 -22.96 35.84
C VAL A 112 6.13 -22.09 37.05
N TRP A 113 5.90 -20.80 36.82
CA TRP A 113 5.74 -19.84 37.90
C TRP A 113 4.87 -18.66 37.50
N THR A 114 4.39 -17.89 38.46
CA THR A 114 3.63 -16.66 38.25
C THR A 114 4.03 -15.61 39.28
N ARG A 115 3.63 -14.36 39.07
CA ARG A 115 4.04 -13.22 39.87
C ARG A 115 2.81 -12.44 40.30
N GLU A 116 2.69 -12.17 41.59
CA GLU A 116 1.59 -11.38 42.14
C GLU A 116 2.10 -10.23 43.03
N GLU A 117 1.34 -9.14 43.04
CA GLU A 117 1.51 -8.03 43.97
C GLU A 117 0.75 -8.33 45.27
N VAL A 118 1.49 -8.58 46.34
CA VAL A 118 0.94 -8.82 47.67
C VAL A 118 1.00 -7.52 48.47
N LYS A 119 -0.14 -7.06 48.98
CA LYS A 119 -0.19 -5.95 49.95
C LYS A 119 -0.09 -6.49 51.36
N ASP A 120 0.86 -5.97 52.12
CA ASP A 120 0.92 -6.22 53.55
C ASP A 120 -0.19 -5.46 54.31
N GLU A 121 -0.32 -5.77 55.60
CA GLU A 121 -1.31 -5.17 56.51
C GLU A 121 -1.17 -3.64 56.66
N HIS A 122 -0.04 -3.07 56.23
CA HIS A 122 0.27 -1.64 56.27
C HIS A 122 0.12 -0.96 54.89
N GLY A 123 -0.34 -1.70 53.87
CA GLY A 123 -0.58 -1.20 52.52
C GLY A 123 0.67 -1.15 51.63
N THR A 124 1.82 -1.67 52.08
CA THR A 124 3.04 -1.78 51.27
C THR A 124 2.86 -2.89 50.26
N ILE A 125 3.13 -2.60 48.98
CA ILE A 125 3.07 -3.60 47.91
C ILE A 125 4.43 -4.28 47.80
N THR A 126 4.47 -5.60 47.94
CA THR A 126 5.63 -6.43 47.61
C THR A 126 5.29 -7.41 46.51
N ILE A 127 6.22 -7.59 45.58
CA ILE A 127 6.07 -8.54 44.47
C ILE A 127 6.60 -9.90 44.93
N GLU A 128 5.78 -10.93 44.82
CA GLU A 128 6.15 -12.31 45.17
C GLU A 128 6.01 -13.23 43.95
N ASP A 129 7.02 -14.11 43.76
CA ASP A 129 7.01 -15.14 42.74
C ASP A 129 6.52 -16.46 43.34
N TYR A 130 5.55 -17.08 42.68
CA TYR A 130 4.92 -18.33 43.07
C TYR A 130 5.26 -19.42 42.05
N TYR A 131 5.85 -20.51 42.50
CA TYR A 131 6.31 -21.60 41.65
C TYR A 131 5.44 -22.83 41.78
N VAL A 132 5.16 -23.49 40.67
CA VAL A 132 4.56 -24.83 40.68
C VAL A 132 5.65 -25.84 41.02
N GLN A 133 5.34 -26.77 41.92
CA GLN A 133 6.22 -27.88 42.26
C GLN A 133 5.41 -29.17 42.43
N ALA A 134 5.89 -30.26 41.84
CA ALA A 134 5.38 -31.60 42.13
C ALA A 134 5.82 -32.07 43.52
N ASP A 135 4.92 -32.73 44.26
CA ASP A 135 5.26 -33.33 45.54
C ASP A 135 6.33 -34.43 45.40
N SER A 136 6.93 -34.84 46.53
CA SER A 136 8.02 -35.83 46.53
C SER A 136 7.64 -37.19 45.89
N ASN A 137 6.33 -37.47 45.80
CA ASN A 137 5.78 -38.68 45.22
C ASN A 137 5.24 -38.50 43.79
N TRP A 138 5.39 -37.31 43.18
CA TRP A 138 4.96 -36.98 41.82
C TRP A 138 3.46 -37.26 41.55
N ASN A 139 2.63 -37.09 42.58
CA ASN A 139 1.19 -37.36 42.57
C ASN A 139 0.33 -36.10 42.63
N LYS A 140 0.85 -34.99 43.19
CA LYS A 140 0.14 -33.71 43.29
C LYS A 140 1.06 -32.55 42.93
N LEU A 141 0.50 -31.48 42.38
CA LEU A 141 1.15 -30.18 42.22
C LEU A 141 0.75 -29.26 43.37
N ALA A 142 1.71 -28.51 43.89
CA ALA A 142 1.48 -27.42 44.83
C ALA A 142 2.08 -26.13 44.27
N VAL A 143 1.59 -24.99 44.76
CA VAL A 143 2.20 -23.69 44.47
C VAL A 143 2.96 -23.25 45.70
N ILE A 144 4.26 -22.98 45.55
CA ILE A 144 5.12 -22.56 46.65
C ILE A 144 5.65 -21.15 46.39
N SER A 145 5.53 -20.28 47.39
CA SER A 145 6.20 -18.99 47.41
C SER A 145 7.66 -19.17 47.83
N THR A 146 8.62 -18.61 47.11
CA THR A 146 10.01 -18.53 47.60
C THR A 146 10.13 -17.47 48.69
N PRO A 147 10.69 -17.79 49.88
CA PRO A 147 10.99 -16.78 50.89
C PRO A 147 12.07 -15.81 50.38
N LYS A 148 11.88 -14.52 50.67
CA LYS A 148 12.76 -13.39 50.33
C LYS A 148 14.21 -13.63 50.80
N GLU A 149 15.08 -14.10 49.91
CA GLU A 149 16.54 -13.92 50.06
C GLU A 149 17.28 -14.13 48.71
N ALA A 150 16.93 -13.32 47.70
CA ALA A 150 17.82 -13.08 46.56
C ALA A 150 17.57 -11.67 46.02
N ASP A 151 18.51 -10.76 46.30
CA ASP A 151 18.57 -9.42 45.73
C ASP A 151 18.68 -9.51 44.19
N PRO A 152 17.64 -9.10 43.43
CA PRO A 152 17.64 -9.24 41.97
C PRO A 152 18.67 -8.33 41.28
N HIS A 153 19.32 -7.42 42.00
CA HIS A 153 20.35 -6.53 41.46
C HIS A 153 21.78 -7.04 41.63
N LYS A 154 22.00 -8.25 42.16
CA LYS A 154 23.34 -8.88 42.28
C LYS A 154 23.58 -10.10 41.39
N ALA A 155 22.70 -10.40 40.42
CA ALA A 155 22.92 -11.47 39.45
C ALA A 155 23.86 -11.00 38.32
N ASN A 156 25.15 -10.87 38.62
CA ASN A 156 26.19 -10.82 37.60
C ASN A 156 26.47 -12.24 37.07
N SER A 157 26.40 -12.39 35.74
CA SER A 157 27.04 -13.42 34.90
C SER A 157 26.79 -14.90 35.19
N GLN A 158 26.11 -15.58 34.25
CA GLN A 158 26.35 -16.97 33.82
C GLN A 158 26.44 -18.09 34.89
N LYS A 159 25.51 -18.14 35.86
CA LYS A 159 25.20 -19.39 36.57
C LYS A 159 23.69 -19.63 36.55
N GLU A 160 23.27 -20.81 36.11
CA GLU A 160 21.89 -21.28 36.19
C GLU A 160 21.45 -21.20 37.67
N ASP A 161 20.43 -20.38 37.96
CA ASP A 161 19.83 -20.31 39.29
C ASP A 161 19.15 -21.65 39.58
N THR A 162 19.79 -22.47 40.43
CA THR A 162 19.31 -23.80 40.83
C THR A 162 18.35 -23.76 42.02
N SER A 163 18.06 -22.57 42.56
CA SER A 163 17.18 -22.41 43.74
C SER A 163 15.69 -22.55 43.41
N ARG A 164 15.32 -22.38 42.15
CA ARG A 164 13.92 -22.46 41.68
C ARG A 164 13.47 -23.91 41.51
N PRO A 165 12.32 -24.31 42.07
CA PRO A 165 11.82 -25.68 41.99
C PRO A 165 11.42 -26.04 40.56
N LEU A 166 11.59 -27.31 40.20
CA LEU A 166 11.04 -27.87 38.97
C LEU A 166 9.54 -28.15 39.15
N SER A 167 8.74 -27.81 38.14
CA SER A 167 7.29 -28.01 38.16
C SER A 167 6.88 -29.49 38.13
N GLY A 168 7.75 -30.33 37.58
CA GLY A 168 7.46 -31.72 37.27
C GLY A 168 6.48 -31.92 36.11
N TRP A 169 6.13 -30.84 35.38
CA TRP A 169 5.30 -30.93 34.19
C TRP A 169 6.11 -31.45 33.02
N LYS A 170 5.55 -32.44 32.34
CA LYS A 170 5.94 -32.84 30.99
C LYS A 170 4.85 -32.45 30.01
N LEU A 171 5.22 -31.66 29.01
CA LEU A 171 4.33 -31.21 27.94
C LEU A 171 4.54 -32.07 26.70
N THR A 172 3.59 -32.96 26.41
CA THR A 172 3.64 -33.77 25.20
C THR A 172 2.73 -33.14 24.14
N PRO A 173 3.22 -32.81 22.93
CA PRO A 173 2.37 -32.38 21.85
C PRO A 173 1.31 -33.44 21.57
N ASN A 174 0.03 -33.09 21.66
CA ASN A 174 -1.03 -34.00 21.24
C ASN A 174 -1.04 -33.97 19.72
N GLY A 175 -0.73 -35.11 19.07
CA GLY A 175 -0.60 -35.26 17.60
C GLY A 175 -1.86 -34.98 16.78
N LEU A 176 -2.79 -34.17 17.28
CA LEU A 176 -3.73 -33.45 16.44
C LEU A 176 -2.92 -32.64 15.41
N PRO A 177 -3.40 -32.53 14.16
CA PRO A 177 -2.74 -31.73 13.15
C PRO A 177 -2.40 -30.36 13.72
N LYS A 178 -1.26 -29.80 13.32
CA LYS A 178 -1.00 -28.36 13.43
C LYS A 178 -2.04 -27.64 12.56
N ASP A 179 -3.29 -27.64 13.01
CA ASP A 179 -4.33 -26.83 12.44
C ASP A 179 -3.82 -25.40 12.55
N LYS A 180 -3.66 -24.76 11.39
CA LYS A 180 -3.37 -23.32 11.20
C LYS A 180 -4.45 -22.41 11.83
N ALA A 181 -5.32 -22.96 12.70
CA ALA A 181 -6.51 -22.37 13.31
C ALA A 181 -6.44 -22.30 14.85
N LEU A 182 -5.26 -22.37 15.46
CA LEU A 182 -5.05 -21.89 16.85
C LEU A 182 -4.73 -20.40 16.92
N SER A 183 -4.94 -19.64 15.85
CA SER A 183 -5.32 -18.23 15.96
C SER A 183 -6.77 -18.15 16.43
N TRP A 184 -6.97 -17.84 17.70
CA TRP A 184 -8.24 -17.34 18.25
C TRP A 184 -9.49 -18.22 18.03
N SER A 185 -9.77 -19.06 19.02
CA SER A 185 -11.08 -19.67 19.22
C SER A 185 -12.07 -18.65 19.83
N GLY A 186 -12.56 -17.73 19.01
CA GLY A 186 -13.96 -17.29 19.06
C GLY A 186 -14.92 -18.45 18.75
N ALA A 187 -14.63 -19.67 19.21
CA ALA A 187 -15.30 -20.90 18.82
C ALA A 187 -16.70 -21.04 19.43
N LYS A 188 -17.05 -20.17 20.39
CA LYS A 188 -18.43 -19.92 20.83
C LYS A 188 -19.04 -18.62 20.30
N ALA A 189 -18.29 -17.86 19.49
CA ALA A 189 -18.85 -16.91 18.53
C ALA A 189 -19.13 -17.58 17.15
N ARG A 190 -18.92 -18.91 17.03
CA ARG A 190 -19.23 -19.75 15.84
C ARG A 190 -20.74 -19.88 15.57
N SER A 191 -21.37 -18.74 15.36
CA SER A 191 -22.36 -18.58 14.31
C SER A 191 -21.91 -17.54 13.25
N GLY A 192 -20.77 -16.84 13.44
CA GLY A 192 -20.25 -15.85 12.50
C GLY A 192 -19.23 -16.40 11.50
N GLN A 193 -19.49 -16.21 10.20
CA GLN A 193 -18.50 -16.38 9.11
C GLN A 193 -17.47 -15.24 9.14
N SER A 194 -16.21 -15.50 8.80
CA SER A 194 -15.21 -14.42 8.59
C SER A 194 -15.58 -13.55 7.38
N PHE A 195 -15.02 -12.33 7.30
CA PHE A 195 -15.21 -11.46 6.13
C PHE A 195 -14.80 -12.15 4.82
N GLN A 196 -13.67 -12.86 4.83
CA GLN A 196 -13.20 -13.61 3.68
C GLN A 196 -14.19 -14.72 3.29
N GLU A 197 -14.60 -15.58 4.23
CA GLU A 197 -15.55 -16.67 3.95
C GLU A 197 -16.90 -16.14 3.46
N LYS A 198 -17.34 -14.99 3.98
CA LYS A 198 -18.61 -14.38 3.62
C LYS A 198 -18.58 -13.72 2.24
N LEU A 199 -17.49 -13.04 1.90
CA LEU A 199 -17.40 -12.19 0.69
C LEU A 199 -16.64 -12.84 -0.48
N PHE A 200 -15.68 -13.73 -0.20
CA PHE A 200 -14.79 -14.38 -1.17
C PHE A 200 -14.88 -15.90 -1.06
N HIS A 201 -16.05 -16.45 -1.39
CA HIS A 201 -16.30 -17.89 -1.27
C HIS A 201 -15.75 -18.73 -2.44
N LEU A 202 -15.47 -18.11 -3.59
CA LEU A 202 -15.07 -18.82 -4.78
C LEU A 202 -13.65 -19.38 -4.62
N THR A 203 -13.50 -20.69 -4.81
CA THR A 203 -12.22 -21.40 -4.79
C THR A 203 -11.58 -21.46 -6.18
N PRO A 204 -10.25 -21.70 -6.28
CA PRO A 204 -9.60 -21.95 -7.58
C PRO A 204 -10.25 -23.08 -8.39
N LYS A 205 -10.74 -24.12 -7.70
CA LYS A 205 -11.40 -25.28 -8.34
C LYS A 205 -12.74 -24.89 -8.95
N GLU A 206 -13.54 -24.09 -8.27
CA GLU A 206 -14.83 -23.59 -8.80
C GLU A 206 -14.62 -22.58 -9.93
N ALA A 207 -13.60 -21.73 -9.81
CA ALA A 207 -13.23 -20.81 -10.90
C ALA A 207 -12.82 -21.56 -12.17
N ALA A 208 -12.24 -22.76 -12.06
CA ALA A 208 -11.88 -23.62 -13.20
C ALA A 208 -13.08 -24.24 -13.94
N TRP A 209 -14.31 -24.12 -13.43
CA TRP A 209 -15.50 -24.66 -14.09
C TRP A 209 -15.91 -23.88 -15.35
N GLU A 210 -15.33 -22.71 -15.57
CA GLU A 210 -15.57 -21.93 -16.78
C GLU A 210 -14.28 -21.31 -17.34
N GLU A 211 -14.40 -20.74 -18.52
CA GLU A 211 -13.34 -20.02 -19.20
C GLU A 211 -13.59 -18.51 -19.20
N TYR A 212 -12.51 -17.75 -19.21
CA TYR A 212 -12.55 -16.29 -19.07
C TYR A 212 -12.00 -15.58 -20.30
N ASP A 213 -12.52 -14.39 -20.59
CA ASP A 213 -11.97 -13.49 -21.61
C ASP A 213 -10.68 -12.83 -21.08
N ILE A 214 -10.63 -12.52 -19.78
CA ILE A 214 -9.50 -11.85 -19.13
C ILE A 214 -9.22 -12.53 -17.78
N ILE A 215 -7.97 -12.94 -17.54
CA ILE A 215 -7.49 -13.39 -16.23
C ILE A 215 -6.44 -12.38 -15.74
N ILE A 216 -6.71 -11.72 -14.63
CA ILE A 216 -5.79 -10.80 -13.94
C ILE A 216 -5.11 -11.56 -12.80
N VAL A 217 -3.78 -11.53 -12.76
CA VAL A 217 -2.98 -12.25 -11.76
C VAL A 217 -2.33 -11.26 -10.81
N GLY A 218 -2.82 -11.19 -9.58
CA GLY A 218 -2.39 -10.25 -8.54
C GLY A 218 -3.32 -9.04 -8.44
N SER A 219 -3.66 -8.67 -7.21
CA SER A 219 -4.62 -7.60 -6.88
C SER A 219 -3.97 -6.30 -6.39
N GLY A 220 -2.63 -6.20 -6.49
CA GLY A 220 -1.88 -4.97 -6.21
C GLY A 220 -2.28 -3.78 -7.10
N ILE A 221 -1.65 -2.61 -6.94
CA ILE A 221 -2.03 -1.36 -7.66
C ILE A 221 -2.36 -1.59 -9.14
N GLY A 222 -1.49 -2.26 -9.89
CA GLY A 222 -1.73 -2.47 -11.31
C GLY A 222 -2.93 -3.37 -11.60
N GLY A 223 -3.08 -4.49 -10.89
CA GLY A 223 -4.19 -5.43 -11.09
C GLY A 223 -5.52 -4.96 -10.49
N GLY A 224 -5.48 -4.35 -9.32
CA GLY A 224 -6.65 -3.82 -8.62
C GLY A 224 -7.22 -2.54 -9.26
N VAL A 225 -6.37 -1.62 -9.75
CA VAL A 225 -6.84 -0.47 -10.56
C VAL A 225 -7.42 -0.95 -11.89
N LEU A 226 -6.77 -1.92 -12.54
CA LEU A 226 -7.28 -2.53 -13.76
C LEU A 226 -8.65 -3.20 -13.52
N ALA A 227 -8.77 -3.97 -12.44
CA ALA A 227 -10.01 -4.63 -12.01
C ALA A 227 -11.12 -3.62 -11.76
N ASN A 228 -10.84 -2.55 -11.00
CA ASN A 228 -11.77 -1.46 -10.72
C ASN A 228 -12.33 -0.88 -12.03
N ASP A 229 -11.44 -0.43 -12.90
CA ASP A 229 -11.85 0.27 -14.11
C ASP A 229 -12.54 -0.65 -15.13
N LEU A 230 -12.14 -1.93 -15.20
CA LEU A 230 -12.86 -2.94 -15.99
C LEU A 230 -14.26 -3.16 -15.42
N TYR A 231 -14.41 -3.32 -14.11
CA TYR A 231 -15.73 -3.53 -13.49
C TYR A 231 -16.69 -2.38 -13.80
N ASP A 232 -16.25 -1.14 -13.63
CA ASP A 232 -17.06 0.08 -13.84
C ASP A 232 -17.40 0.36 -15.31
N THR A 233 -16.81 -0.36 -16.25
CA THR A 233 -16.99 -0.10 -17.69
C THR A 233 -17.53 -1.28 -18.47
N ASN A 234 -17.22 -2.50 -18.03
CA ASN A 234 -17.55 -3.73 -18.74
C ASN A 234 -19.06 -3.99 -18.77
N PHE A 235 -19.79 -3.62 -17.70
CA PHE A 235 -21.25 -3.77 -17.67
C PHE A 235 -21.96 -2.97 -18.78
N LYS A 236 -21.37 -1.85 -19.22
CA LYS A 236 -21.92 -0.99 -20.27
C LYS A 236 -21.93 -1.65 -21.65
N LEU A 237 -21.24 -2.78 -21.80
CA LEU A 237 -21.20 -3.55 -23.04
C LEU A 237 -22.39 -4.52 -23.20
N GLY A 238 -23.25 -4.66 -22.18
CA GLY A 238 -24.41 -5.55 -22.23
C GLY A 238 -24.00 -6.99 -22.54
N ASN A 239 -24.56 -7.57 -23.60
CA ASN A 239 -24.24 -8.94 -24.04
C ASN A 239 -22.79 -9.13 -24.54
N LYS A 240 -22.04 -8.05 -24.78
CA LYS A 240 -20.62 -8.09 -25.17
C LYS A 240 -19.67 -7.96 -23.96
N ALA A 241 -20.20 -7.89 -22.74
CA ALA A 241 -19.40 -7.85 -21.53
C ALA A 241 -18.45 -9.07 -21.45
N LYS A 242 -17.21 -8.79 -21.06
CA LYS A 242 -16.13 -9.77 -20.95
C LYS A 242 -16.18 -10.49 -19.62
N ARG A 243 -15.90 -11.79 -19.59
CA ARG A 243 -15.72 -12.53 -18.33
C ARG A 243 -14.32 -12.27 -17.78
N VAL A 244 -14.25 -11.62 -16.62
CA VAL A 244 -13.00 -11.24 -15.95
C VAL A 244 -12.84 -12.06 -14.68
N LEU A 245 -11.67 -12.66 -14.51
CA LEU A 245 -11.26 -13.34 -13.27
C LEU A 245 -10.05 -12.63 -12.67
N LEU A 246 -10.15 -12.22 -11.40
CA LEU A 246 -9.03 -11.74 -10.60
C LEU A 246 -8.56 -12.85 -9.66
N LEU A 247 -7.29 -13.23 -9.77
CA LEU A 247 -6.64 -14.23 -8.91
C LEU A 247 -5.62 -13.55 -8.00
N GLU A 248 -5.75 -13.71 -6.69
CA GLU A 248 -4.80 -13.21 -5.70
C GLU A 248 -4.19 -14.37 -4.92
N ARG A 249 -2.86 -14.38 -4.79
CA ARG A 249 -2.12 -15.43 -4.06
C ARG A 249 -2.43 -15.39 -2.56
N GLY A 250 -2.64 -14.20 -2.01
CA GLY A 250 -2.94 -13.99 -0.60
C GLY A 250 -4.42 -14.03 -0.22
N GLY A 251 -4.67 -13.96 1.09
CA GLY A 251 -6.00 -13.78 1.67
C GLY A 251 -6.34 -12.32 2.00
N LEU A 252 -7.41 -12.11 2.75
CA LEU A 252 -7.83 -10.79 3.24
C LEU A 252 -7.15 -10.48 4.59
N VAL A 253 -6.02 -9.75 4.54
CA VAL A 253 -5.29 -9.30 5.74
C VAL A 253 -5.81 -7.94 6.22
N PHE A 254 -6.05 -7.02 5.29
CA PHE A 254 -6.57 -5.69 5.56
C PHE A 254 -7.89 -5.48 4.81
N HIS A 255 -8.78 -4.68 5.39
CA HIS A 255 -10.05 -4.30 4.75
C HIS A 255 -9.98 -2.97 3.98
N THR A 256 -8.85 -2.27 4.07
CA THR A 256 -8.53 -0.99 3.42
C THR A 256 -7.05 -0.71 3.65
N HIS A 257 -6.55 0.49 3.35
CA HIS A 257 -5.20 0.89 3.74
C HIS A 257 -5.01 0.85 5.26
N CYS A 258 -3.85 0.39 5.77
CA CYS A 258 -3.57 0.28 7.20
C CYS A 258 -3.72 1.62 7.95
N LEU A 259 -3.45 2.73 7.27
CA LEU A 259 -3.59 4.09 7.80
C LEU A 259 -5.02 4.55 8.04
N ASN A 260 -6.02 3.87 7.46
CA ASN A 260 -7.45 4.09 7.73
C ASN A 260 -7.92 3.33 8.98
N THR A 261 -7.04 2.58 9.64
CA THR A 261 -7.35 1.80 10.84
C THR A 261 -6.73 2.41 12.09
N ALA A 262 -7.12 1.91 13.27
CA ALA A 262 -6.53 2.35 14.53
C ALA A 262 -5.01 2.11 14.52
N ARG A 263 -4.25 3.13 14.93
CA ARG A 263 -2.78 3.06 15.00
C ARG A 263 -2.34 2.67 16.41
N PRO A 264 -1.24 1.91 16.57
CA PRO A 264 -0.71 1.60 17.89
C PRO A 264 -0.46 2.89 18.69
N ALA A 265 -1.21 3.08 19.78
CA ALA A 265 -0.97 4.16 20.73
C ALA A 265 0.23 3.78 21.61
N GLY A 266 1.22 4.68 21.77
CA GLY A 266 2.30 4.48 22.76
C GLY A 266 3.74 4.69 22.29
N LEU A 267 4.01 5.02 21.03
CA LEU A 267 5.35 5.45 20.63
C LEU A 267 5.48 6.97 20.82
N MET A 268 5.60 7.43 22.08
CA MET A 268 5.80 8.86 22.41
C MET A 268 6.97 9.52 21.66
N ASN A 269 7.86 8.72 21.06
CA ASN A 269 9.04 9.16 20.31
C ASN A 269 8.90 9.05 18.78
N ASP A 270 7.83 8.44 18.23
CA ASP A 270 7.70 8.27 16.78
C ASP A 270 6.48 9.00 16.19
N ARG A 271 6.72 10.24 15.75
CA ARG A 271 5.79 11.05 14.93
C ARG A 271 5.66 10.51 13.50
N GLY A 272 5.62 9.21 13.28
CA GLY A 272 5.55 8.56 11.96
C GLY A 272 4.13 8.13 11.62
N GLN A 273 3.80 7.98 10.33
CA GLN A 273 2.51 7.42 9.93
C GLN A 273 2.42 5.90 10.20
N GLN A 274 3.53 5.22 10.53
CA GLN A 274 3.61 3.82 10.96
C GLN A 274 3.23 2.75 9.92
N ASN A 275 2.92 3.12 8.68
CA ASN A 275 2.68 2.16 7.60
C ASN A 275 3.89 1.24 7.37
N ASP A 276 5.12 1.73 7.56
CA ASP A 276 6.35 0.92 7.41
C ASP A 276 6.41 -0.21 8.45
N THR A 277 5.87 0.02 9.66
CA THR A 277 5.73 -1.02 10.69
C THR A 277 4.78 -2.12 10.21
N PHE A 278 3.64 -1.75 9.61
CA PHE A 278 2.73 -2.73 9.00
C PHE A 278 3.39 -3.43 7.81
N PHE A 279 4.07 -2.71 6.93
CA PHE A 279 4.79 -3.31 5.82
C PHE A 279 5.80 -4.36 6.31
N ASN A 280 6.64 -4.03 7.28
CA ASN A 280 7.63 -4.96 7.84
C ASN A 280 7.01 -6.18 8.52
N ASN A 281 5.86 -6.03 9.18
CA ASN A 281 5.19 -7.13 9.87
C ASN A 281 4.42 -8.07 8.93
N PHE A 282 3.95 -7.57 7.78
CA PHE A 282 3.06 -8.32 6.88
C PHE A 282 3.69 -8.64 5.52
N ARG A 283 4.87 -8.09 5.20
CA ARG A 283 5.66 -8.51 4.04
C ARG A 283 6.30 -9.87 4.28
N HIS A 284 6.60 -10.54 3.18
CA HIS A 284 7.52 -11.67 3.17
C HIS A 284 8.92 -11.21 2.77
N ASP A 285 9.91 -12.07 2.98
CA ASP A 285 11.26 -11.85 2.47
C ASP A 285 11.42 -12.46 1.09
N TYR A 286 12.23 -11.81 0.26
CA TYR A 286 12.73 -12.44 -0.96
C TYR A 286 13.87 -13.39 -0.62
N THR A 287 13.99 -14.47 -1.40
CA THR A 287 15.17 -15.32 -1.37
C THR A 287 16.29 -14.66 -2.15
N PHE A 288 17.51 -14.66 -1.60
CA PHE A 288 18.73 -14.18 -2.27
C PHE A 288 19.66 -15.34 -2.58
N ASP A 289 20.44 -15.23 -3.66
CA ASP A 289 21.63 -16.07 -3.82
C ASP A 289 22.62 -15.74 -2.70
N LYS A 290 23.37 -16.75 -2.22
CA LYS A 290 24.21 -16.60 -1.02
C LYS A 290 25.28 -15.51 -1.17
N ASP A 291 25.70 -15.23 -2.40
CA ASP A 291 26.69 -14.22 -2.76
C ASP A 291 26.07 -12.96 -3.41
N ALA A 292 24.73 -12.85 -3.46
CA ALA A 292 24.00 -11.79 -4.20
C ALA A 292 24.20 -10.39 -3.63
N MET A 293 24.42 -10.30 -2.32
CA MET A 293 24.59 -9.06 -1.57
C MET A 293 25.80 -9.18 -0.64
N LYS A 294 26.62 -8.11 -0.60
CA LYS A 294 27.77 -8.06 0.31
C LYS A 294 27.34 -8.05 1.79
N ASP A 295 26.17 -7.50 2.11
CA ASP A 295 25.54 -7.55 3.43
C ASP A 295 24.00 -7.61 3.29
N PRO A 296 23.32 -8.65 3.82
CA PRO A 296 21.85 -8.73 3.86
C PRO A 296 21.16 -7.51 4.50
N LYS A 297 21.87 -6.74 5.35
CA LYS A 297 21.38 -5.49 5.93
C LYS A 297 21.18 -4.36 4.93
N ASP A 298 21.69 -4.49 3.70
CA ASP A 298 21.49 -3.47 2.66
C ASP A 298 20.13 -3.59 1.94
N TRP A 299 19.29 -4.56 2.34
CA TRP A 299 17.96 -4.82 1.78
C TRP A 299 16.85 -4.70 2.82
N ASN A 300 15.72 -4.11 2.44
CA ASN A 300 14.50 -4.05 3.28
C ASN A 300 13.19 -4.16 2.47
N GLY A 301 13.27 -4.65 1.24
CA GLY A 301 12.11 -4.87 0.37
C GLY A 301 11.44 -6.23 0.57
N GLY A 302 10.26 -6.39 0.00
CA GLY A 302 9.53 -7.65 0.10
C GLY A 302 8.16 -7.62 -0.58
N PRO A 303 7.61 -8.78 -0.98
CA PRO A 303 6.24 -8.86 -1.45
C PRO A 303 5.27 -8.89 -0.27
N MET A 304 4.05 -8.40 -0.45
CA MET A 304 2.93 -8.66 0.45
C MET A 304 1.92 -9.53 -0.27
N TYR A 305 1.63 -10.71 0.28
CA TYR A 305 0.67 -11.67 -0.28
C TYR A 305 -0.68 -11.51 0.43
N ASN A 306 -1.45 -10.53 -0.02
CA ASN A 306 -2.79 -10.23 0.48
C ASN A 306 -3.61 -9.54 -0.61
N LEU A 307 -4.94 -9.49 -0.44
CA LEU A 307 -5.80 -8.65 -1.26
C LEU A 307 -5.26 -7.20 -1.25
N GLY A 308 -5.09 -6.62 -2.43
CA GLY A 308 -4.50 -5.29 -2.64
C GLY A 308 -2.97 -5.25 -2.63
N GLY A 309 -2.29 -6.34 -2.31
CA GLY A 309 -0.84 -6.42 -2.17
C GLY A 309 -0.27 -5.26 -1.33
N ARG A 310 0.82 -4.66 -1.82
CA ARG A 310 1.48 -3.52 -1.16
C ARG A 310 0.65 -2.25 -1.04
N SER A 311 -0.47 -2.13 -1.78
CA SER A 311 -1.37 -0.98 -1.60
C SER A 311 -2.08 -0.98 -0.25
N ALA A 312 -1.94 -2.03 0.57
CA ALA A 312 -2.45 -2.06 1.93
C ALA A 312 -1.58 -1.26 2.93
N ALA A 313 -0.30 -1.00 2.63
CA ALA A 313 0.64 -0.39 3.56
C ALA A 313 1.67 0.57 2.92
N TRP A 314 1.41 1.03 1.69
CA TRP A 314 2.31 1.94 0.98
C TRP A 314 2.30 3.37 1.56
N GLY A 315 3.32 4.15 1.25
CA GLY A 315 3.50 5.50 1.82
C GLY A 315 2.62 6.61 1.20
N LEU A 316 1.61 6.28 0.40
CA LEU A 316 0.65 7.20 -0.25
C LEU A 316 1.21 8.30 -1.17
N PHE A 317 2.53 8.46 -1.25
CA PHE A 317 3.15 9.50 -2.05
C PHE A 317 3.03 9.19 -3.55
N ALA A 318 2.37 10.09 -4.26
CA ALA A 318 1.87 9.87 -5.63
C ALA A 318 2.28 11.01 -6.60
N PRO A 319 3.59 11.34 -6.74
CA PRO A 319 4.04 12.27 -7.76
C PRO A 319 3.84 11.70 -9.18
N ARG A 320 3.55 12.58 -10.15
CA ARG A 320 3.74 12.26 -11.58
C ARG A 320 5.23 12.18 -11.87
N VAL A 321 5.67 11.27 -12.74
CA VAL A 321 7.06 11.26 -13.25
C VAL A 321 7.29 12.53 -14.08
N HIS A 322 8.48 13.11 -13.97
CA HIS A 322 8.82 14.34 -14.71
C HIS A 322 8.63 14.16 -16.21
N GLU A 323 8.06 15.17 -16.88
CA GLU A 323 7.66 15.09 -18.29
C GLU A 323 8.83 14.74 -19.22
N GLU A 324 9.99 15.38 -19.02
CA GLU A 324 11.23 15.07 -19.77
C GLU A 324 11.61 13.59 -19.63
N VAL A 325 11.56 13.04 -18.42
CA VAL A 325 11.89 11.63 -18.16
C VAL A 325 10.89 10.70 -18.84
N ILE A 326 9.60 11.03 -18.83
CA ILE A 326 8.59 10.23 -19.54
C ILE A 326 8.86 10.26 -21.04
N ARG A 327 9.05 11.44 -21.64
CA ARG A 327 9.31 11.59 -23.08
C ARG A 327 10.61 10.91 -23.51
N GLU A 328 11.62 10.91 -22.66
CA GLU A 328 12.92 10.31 -22.93
C GLU A 328 12.98 8.80 -22.70
N ARG A 329 12.16 8.25 -21.80
CA ARG A 329 12.34 6.86 -21.34
C ARG A 329 11.16 5.95 -21.64
N PHE A 330 9.97 6.48 -21.92
CA PHE A 330 8.78 5.69 -22.25
C PHE A 330 8.45 5.76 -23.76
N PRO A 331 7.76 4.77 -24.35
CA PRO A 331 7.33 4.86 -25.73
C PRO A 331 6.51 6.14 -25.96
N THR A 332 6.76 6.86 -27.06
CA THR A 332 6.13 8.17 -27.35
C THR A 332 4.61 8.15 -27.14
N ARG A 333 3.93 7.14 -27.68
CA ARG A 333 2.47 7.03 -27.51
C ARG A 333 2.03 6.81 -26.05
N VAL A 334 2.83 6.09 -25.26
CA VAL A 334 2.57 5.91 -23.83
C VAL A 334 2.75 7.24 -23.10
N ALA A 335 3.81 7.99 -23.43
CA ALA A 335 4.07 9.31 -22.87
C ALA A 335 2.90 10.29 -23.12
N GLU A 336 2.43 10.37 -24.37
CA GLU A 336 1.30 11.20 -24.78
C GLU A 336 0.01 10.79 -24.06
N ASP A 337 -0.32 9.50 -24.05
CA ASP A 337 -1.53 8.99 -23.40
C ASP A 337 -1.51 9.31 -21.88
N LEU A 338 -0.36 9.10 -21.21
CA LEU A 338 -0.18 9.40 -19.79
C LEU A 338 -0.39 10.88 -19.48
N ALA A 339 0.30 11.75 -20.22
CA ALA A 339 0.24 13.20 -20.02
C ALA A 339 -1.13 13.80 -20.38
N GLY A 340 -1.78 13.28 -21.42
CA GLY A 340 -3.03 13.83 -21.94
C GLY A 340 -4.29 13.42 -21.17
N GLU A 341 -4.35 12.20 -20.63
CA GLU A 341 -5.60 11.68 -20.05
C GLU A 341 -5.38 10.85 -18.78
N PHE A 342 -4.41 9.93 -18.78
CA PHE A 342 -4.42 8.85 -17.78
C PHE A 342 -3.85 9.25 -16.42
N TYR A 343 -2.96 10.25 -16.34
CA TYR A 343 -2.56 10.78 -15.03
C TYR A 343 -3.74 11.42 -14.29
N ASP A 344 -4.53 12.26 -14.96
CA ASP A 344 -5.69 12.90 -14.34
C ASP A 344 -6.70 11.87 -13.84
N LYS A 345 -6.92 10.79 -14.60
CA LYS A 345 -7.79 9.68 -14.17
C LYS A 345 -7.24 8.93 -12.97
N ALA A 346 -5.94 8.67 -12.95
CA ALA A 346 -5.30 8.00 -11.82
C ALA A 346 -5.33 8.87 -10.55
N GLU A 347 -5.10 10.19 -10.68
CA GLU A 347 -5.16 11.12 -9.55
C GLU A 347 -6.57 11.21 -8.95
N ARG A 348 -7.60 11.29 -9.80
CA ARG A 348 -9.00 11.26 -9.35
C ARG A 348 -9.36 9.93 -8.67
N LEU A 349 -8.92 8.81 -9.26
CA LEU A 349 -9.17 7.48 -8.70
C LEU A 349 -8.53 7.32 -7.32
N MET A 350 -7.29 7.80 -7.18
CA MET A 350 -6.49 7.65 -5.96
C MET A 350 -6.73 8.77 -4.94
N LEU A 351 -7.72 9.64 -5.19
CA LEU A 351 -8.03 10.81 -4.37
C LEU A 351 -6.78 11.62 -4.04
N VAL A 352 -5.93 11.84 -5.06
CA VAL A 352 -4.71 12.63 -4.87
C VAL A 352 -5.11 14.05 -4.53
N SER A 353 -4.82 14.45 -3.29
CA SER A 353 -5.18 15.76 -2.78
C SER A 353 -3.93 16.58 -2.44
N LEU A 354 -4.14 17.89 -2.36
CA LEU A 354 -3.16 18.87 -1.92
C LEU A 354 -3.81 19.72 -0.83
N PRO A 355 -3.09 20.11 0.22
CA PRO A 355 -3.66 21.01 1.22
C PRO A 355 -3.86 22.43 0.68
N THR A 356 -4.68 23.21 1.39
CA THR A 356 -4.88 24.63 1.07
C THR A 356 -3.60 25.45 1.27
N THR A 357 -3.09 26.06 0.20
CA THR A 357 -1.94 26.96 0.28
C THR A 357 -2.34 28.30 0.90
N ARG A 358 -1.80 28.61 2.08
CA ARG A 358 -1.91 29.93 2.72
C ARG A 358 -0.79 30.84 2.24
N ARG A 359 -0.95 32.16 2.40
CA ARG A 359 0.06 33.16 2.03
C ARG A 359 1.44 32.87 2.66
N ALA A 360 1.44 32.40 3.90
CA ALA A 360 2.64 31.97 4.61
C ALA A 360 3.36 30.80 3.93
N HIS A 361 2.61 29.77 3.50
CA HIS A 361 3.15 28.61 2.79
C HIS A 361 3.75 29.03 1.45
N GLN A 362 3.05 29.89 0.70
CA GLN A 362 3.56 30.42 -0.57
C GLN A 362 4.86 31.21 -0.35
N HIS A 363 4.93 32.05 0.67
CA HIS A 363 6.16 32.78 0.99
C HIS A 363 7.34 31.84 1.26
N ILE A 364 7.13 30.75 1.99
CA ILE A 364 8.17 29.75 2.24
C ILE A 364 8.62 29.09 0.92
N MET A 365 7.69 28.65 0.07
CA MET A 365 8.00 28.06 -1.24
C MET A 365 8.77 29.02 -2.14
N ASP A 366 8.36 30.29 -2.23
CA ASP A 366 9.05 31.31 -3.02
C ASP A 366 10.48 31.55 -2.52
N ARG A 367 10.69 31.55 -1.19
CA ARG A 367 12.02 31.69 -0.59
C ARG A 367 12.90 30.46 -0.82
N LEU A 368 12.32 29.27 -0.78
CA LEU A 368 13.01 28.02 -1.13
C LEU A 368 13.46 28.05 -2.59
N ASP A 369 12.58 28.42 -3.52
CA ASP A 369 12.92 28.59 -4.93
C ASP A 369 14.07 29.58 -5.13
N LEU A 370 13.99 30.75 -4.50
CA LEU A 370 15.00 31.80 -4.63
C LEU A 370 16.38 31.37 -4.11
N GLU A 371 16.45 30.76 -2.92
CA GLU A 371 17.73 30.38 -2.31
C GLU A 371 18.33 29.14 -2.99
N CYS A 372 17.52 28.11 -3.27
CA CYS A 372 18.02 26.87 -3.84
C CYS A 372 18.49 27.04 -5.29
N ARG A 373 17.90 27.95 -6.08
CA ARG A 373 18.39 28.28 -7.45
C ARG A 373 19.76 28.97 -7.48
N LYS A 374 20.27 29.44 -6.35
CA LYS A 374 21.64 29.98 -6.26
C LYS A 374 22.71 28.89 -6.20
N VAL A 375 22.30 27.63 -6.00
CA VAL A 375 23.24 26.50 -5.91
C VAL A 375 23.71 26.11 -7.31
N LYS A 376 25.03 26.20 -7.54
CA LYS A 376 25.67 25.75 -8.78
C LYS A 376 25.41 24.26 -9.04
N ASP A 377 25.44 23.89 -10.32
CA ASP A 377 25.28 22.50 -10.80
C ASP A 377 23.87 21.93 -10.58
N THR A 378 22.92 22.82 -10.24
CA THR A 378 21.50 22.52 -10.07
C THR A 378 20.62 23.44 -10.91
N SER A 379 19.48 22.94 -11.39
CA SER A 379 18.48 23.72 -12.15
C SER A 379 17.09 23.12 -12.00
N ASP A 380 16.07 23.81 -12.54
CA ASP A 380 14.67 23.37 -12.58
C ASP A 380 13.99 23.19 -11.21
N ILE A 381 14.34 24.04 -10.25
CA ILE A 381 13.80 24.00 -8.88
C ILE A 381 12.52 24.83 -8.77
N TYR A 382 11.43 24.16 -8.40
CA TYR A 382 10.10 24.73 -8.17
C TYR A 382 9.41 23.95 -7.05
N TRP A 383 9.48 24.47 -5.82
CA TRP A 383 8.87 23.85 -4.65
C TRP A 383 7.35 23.96 -4.68
N GLN A 384 6.70 22.84 -4.40
CA GLN A 384 5.25 22.70 -4.34
C GLN A 384 4.87 21.72 -3.23
N TRP A 385 3.58 21.61 -2.93
CA TRP A 385 3.07 20.57 -2.05
C TRP A 385 3.35 19.16 -2.59
N GLY A 386 3.66 18.25 -1.68
CA GLY A 386 3.74 16.83 -1.97
C GLY A 386 2.37 16.27 -2.35
N ARG A 387 2.31 15.46 -3.41
CA ARG A 387 1.08 14.78 -3.85
C ARG A 387 0.84 13.51 -3.02
N ILE A 388 -0.27 13.44 -2.31
CA ILE A 388 -0.62 12.30 -1.46
C ILE A 388 -1.97 11.72 -1.88
N ALA A 389 -2.04 10.39 -2.02
CA ALA A 389 -3.25 9.63 -2.31
C ALA A 389 -4.06 9.39 -1.02
N SER A 390 -4.64 10.46 -0.49
CA SER A 390 -5.41 10.53 0.75
C SER A 390 -6.30 11.77 0.71
N GLU A 391 -7.35 11.82 1.51
CA GLU A 391 -8.15 13.01 1.77
C GLU A 391 -7.51 13.89 2.87
N PHE A 392 -7.45 15.21 2.64
CA PHE A 392 -7.06 16.19 3.66
C PHE A 392 -8.28 16.96 4.15
N HIS A 393 -8.45 17.05 5.46
CA HIS A 393 -9.34 18.03 6.09
C HIS A 393 -8.51 19.27 6.50
N ASP A 394 -9.01 20.47 6.17
CA ASP A 394 -8.30 21.77 6.04
C ASP A 394 -7.59 22.29 7.33
N ASP A 395 -7.64 21.54 8.44
CA ASP A 395 -7.11 21.96 9.74
C ASP A 395 -5.75 21.33 10.12
N GLN A 396 -5.30 20.25 9.47
CA GLN A 396 -4.12 19.46 9.90
C GLN A 396 -3.24 18.96 8.75
N ASN A 397 -2.64 19.89 7.99
CA ASN A 397 -1.73 19.60 6.87
C ASN A 397 -0.73 18.48 7.19
N PHE A 398 -0.81 17.33 6.50
CA PHE A 398 0.12 16.20 6.58
C PHE A 398 0.39 15.57 7.96
N ASP A 399 -0.32 16.01 9.01
CA ASP A 399 -0.22 15.42 10.36
C ASP A 399 -0.95 14.08 10.40
N PHE A 400 -2.13 14.03 9.78
CA PHE A 400 -2.97 12.86 9.70
C PHE A 400 -3.45 12.63 8.25
N ALA A 401 -3.38 11.38 7.80
CA ALA A 401 -3.86 10.96 6.49
C ALA A 401 -5.20 10.26 6.71
N GLU A 402 -6.27 10.78 6.11
CA GLU A 402 -7.62 10.22 6.12
C GLU A 402 -7.98 9.75 4.70
N GLY A 403 -8.80 8.72 4.55
CA GLY A 403 -9.14 8.22 3.20
C GLY A 403 -7.92 7.77 2.40
N ALA A 404 -6.93 7.17 3.06
CA ALA A 404 -5.73 6.65 2.42
C ALA A 404 -6.08 5.61 1.37
N TYR A 405 -5.66 5.82 0.12
CA TYR A 405 -6.06 4.97 -1.00
C TYR A 405 -5.49 3.56 -0.92
N SER A 406 -6.34 2.56 -1.12
CA SER A 406 -5.93 1.18 -1.38
C SER A 406 -6.70 0.57 -2.55
N ALA A 407 -6.05 -0.35 -3.29
CA ALA A 407 -6.77 -1.13 -4.30
C ALA A 407 -7.77 -2.12 -3.68
N ILE A 408 -7.67 -2.38 -2.38
CA ILE A 408 -8.59 -3.23 -1.61
C ILE A 408 -10.02 -2.69 -1.69
N ASP A 409 -10.18 -1.37 -1.57
CA ASP A 409 -11.48 -0.73 -1.30
C ASP A 409 -12.51 -1.09 -2.38
N LYS A 410 -12.15 -0.92 -3.66
CA LYS A 410 -13.05 -1.28 -4.77
C LYS A 410 -13.24 -2.79 -4.90
N ILE A 411 -12.21 -3.61 -4.69
CA ILE A 411 -12.37 -5.06 -4.84
C ILE A 411 -13.34 -5.61 -3.77
N LEU A 412 -13.29 -5.04 -2.55
CA LEU A 412 -14.28 -5.33 -1.53
C LEU A 412 -15.67 -4.80 -1.89
N GLU A 413 -15.79 -3.58 -2.45
CA GLU A 413 -17.07 -3.06 -2.96
C GLU A 413 -17.70 -4.00 -4.01
N ILE A 414 -16.88 -4.52 -4.93
CA ILE A 414 -17.31 -5.51 -5.93
C ILE A 414 -17.80 -6.79 -5.25
N ALA A 415 -17.06 -7.30 -4.26
CA ALA A 415 -17.45 -8.51 -3.52
C ALA A 415 -18.73 -8.31 -2.67
N MET A 416 -18.94 -7.11 -2.13
CA MET A 416 -20.12 -6.75 -1.34
C MET A 416 -21.36 -6.45 -2.20
N SER A 417 -21.18 -6.05 -3.46
CA SER A 417 -22.27 -5.76 -4.40
C SER A 417 -22.80 -6.99 -5.16
N ARG A 418 -22.36 -8.20 -4.78
CA ARG A 418 -22.82 -9.45 -5.40
C ARG A 418 -24.36 -9.56 -5.39
N PRO A 419 -24.97 -9.99 -6.51
CA PRO A 419 -26.42 -10.12 -6.57
C PRO A 419 -26.92 -11.21 -5.62
N LYS A 420 -28.19 -11.07 -5.21
CA LYS A 420 -28.90 -12.08 -4.42
C LYS A 420 -29.80 -12.92 -5.32
N ALA A 421 -29.88 -14.22 -5.05
CA ALA A 421 -30.84 -15.14 -5.64
C ALA A 421 -31.50 -15.99 -4.55
N LYS A 422 -32.65 -16.60 -4.86
CA LYS A 422 -33.28 -17.57 -3.96
C LYS A 422 -32.70 -18.96 -4.23
N ASP A 423 -32.26 -19.65 -3.18
CA ASP A 423 -31.90 -21.06 -3.25
C ASP A 423 -33.14 -21.96 -3.40
N ALA A 424 -32.93 -23.26 -3.51
CA ALA A 424 -34.01 -24.25 -3.67
C ALA A 424 -34.99 -24.29 -2.47
N GLN A 425 -34.61 -23.73 -1.33
CA GLN A 425 -35.40 -23.62 -0.11
C GLN A 425 -36.07 -22.24 0.02
N GLY A 426 -35.94 -21.37 -0.99
CA GLY A 426 -36.52 -20.02 -1.02
C GLY A 426 -35.76 -18.98 -0.20
N LYS A 427 -34.58 -19.33 0.35
CA LYS A 427 -33.74 -18.43 1.14
C LYS A 427 -32.86 -17.60 0.21
N GLU A 428 -32.72 -16.32 0.51
CA GLU A 428 -31.82 -15.44 -0.22
C GLU A 428 -30.35 -15.77 0.06
N VAL A 429 -29.59 -16.01 -1.01
CA VAL A 429 -28.16 -16.29 -1.00
C VAL A 429 -27.44 -15.35 -1.98
N LEU A 430 -26.21 -14.98 -1.67
CA LEU A 430 -25.36 -14.23 -2.60
C LEU A 430 -24.88 -15.17 -3.71
N ILE A 431 -24.93 -14.70 -4.95
CA ILE A 431 -24.36 -15.38 -6.10
C ILE A 431 -23.24 -14.54 -6.70
N GLU A 432 -22.30 -15.18 -7.39
CA GLU A 432 -21.21 -14.47 -8.06
C GLU A 432 -21.72 -13.58 -9.20
N HIS A 433 -21.03 -12.47 -9.44
CA HIS A 433 -21.30 -11.64 -10.61
C HIS A 433 -21.06 -12.45 -11.89
N THR A 434 -21.91 -12.25 -12.90
CA THR A 434 -21.85 -12.99 -14.16
C THR A 434 -20.55 -12.77 -14.93
N TYR A 435 -19.97 -11.57 -14.84
CA TYR A 435 -18.84 -11.15 -15.68
C TYR A 435 -17.58 -10.77 -14.91
N PHE A 436 -17.60 -10.82 -13.58
CA PHE A 436 -16.45 -10.43 -12.77
C PHE A 436 -16.34 -11.30 -11.52
N LYS A 437 -15.26 -12.05 -11.39
CA LYS A 437 -15.04 -12.95 -10.25
C LYS A 437 -13.71 -12.66 -9.60
N THR A 438 -13.62 -12.87 -8.28
CA THR A 438 -12.37 -12.72 -7.52
C THR A 438 -12.14 -13.97 -6.67
N VAL A 439 -10.93 -14.51 -6.75
CA VAL A 439 -10.50 -15.69 -5.99
C VAL A 439 -9.26 -15.32 -5.21
N LEU A 440 -9.32 -15.54 -3.89
CA LEU A 440 -8.19 -15.37 -2.98
C LEU A 440 -7.50 -16.73 -2.75
N ASN A 441 -6.28 -16.70 -2.21
CA ASN A 441 -5.46 -17.90 -1.99
C ASN A 441 -5.25 -18.73 -3.28
N ALA A 442 -5.08 -18.03 -4.40
CA ALA A 442 -4.87 -18.58 -5.74
C ALA A 442 -3.45 -18.26 -6.23
N ASP A 443 -2.50 -19.17 -5.95
CA ASP A 443 -1.10 -19.01 -6.33
C ASP A 443 -0.88 -19.43 -7.79
N VAL A 444 -0.89 -18.46 -8.71
CA VAL A 444 -0.60 -18.71 -10.12
C VAL A 444 0.88 -19.07 -10.29
N ARG A 445 1.15 -20.30 -10.71
CA ARG A 445 2.51 -20.85 -10.85
C ARG A 445 3.09 -20.68 -12.24
N SER A 446 2.30 -20.90 -13.29
CA SER A 446 2.75 -20.81 -14.69
C SER A 446 1.61 -20.54 -15.66
N LEU A 447 1.95 -20.27 -16.92
CA LEU A 447 1.01 -20.07 -18.01
C LEU A 447 0.94 -21.32 -18.90
N ASN A 448 -0.25 -21.56 -19.46
CA ASN A 448 -0.50 -22.59 -20.46
C ASN A 448 -0.45 -22.00 -21.86
N PHE A 449 0.06 -22.78 -22.83
CA PHE A 449 0.19 -22.34 -24.21
C PHE A 449 -0.20 -23.43 -25.20
N ASP A 450 -0.84 -23.00 -26.29
CA ASP A 450 -0.88 -23.74 -27.54
C ASP A 450 0.28 -23.29 -28.43
N ILE A 451 0.93 -24.25 -29.09
CA ILE A 451 2.02 -23.98 -30.03
C ILE A 451 1.49 -24.27 -31.44
N LYS A 452 1.39 -23.22 -32.26
CA LYS A 452 0.95 -23.31 -33.67
C LYS A 452 1.95 -22.58 -34.55
N GLU A 453 2.59 -23.27 -35.49
CA GLU A 453 3.54 -22.67 -36.45
C GLU A 453 4.60 -21.80 -35.75
N ASP A 454 5.26 -22.34 -34.71
CA ASP A 454 6.23 -21.65 -33.83
C ASP A 454 5.71 -20.45 -33.04
N ARG A 455 4.40 -20.18 -33.08
CA ARG A 455 3.74 -19.15 -32.28
C ARG A 455 3.17 -19.76 -31.00
N ARG A 456 3.54 -19.15 -29.86
CA ARG A 456 3.05 -19.53 -28.53
C ARG A 456 1.84 -18.66 -28.19
N ILE A 457 0.66 -19.25 -28.07
CA ILE A 457 -0.60 -18.55 -27.76
C ILE A 457 -1.04 -18.97 -26.37
N CYS A 458 -1.17 -18.01 -25.44
CA CYS A 458 -1.58 -18.32 -24.07
C CYS A 458 -3.03 -18.79 -24.03
N THR A 459 -3.28 -19.90 -23.31
CA THR A 459 -4.60 -20.54 -23.19
C THR A 459 -5.12 -20.60 -21.75
N GLY A 460 -4.37 -20.07 -20.78
CA GLY A 460 -4.79 -20.08 -19.38
C GLY A 460 -3.63 -20.06 -18.39
N VAL A 461 -3.94 -20.35 -17.15
CA VAL A 461 -3.00 -20.34 -16.01
C VAL A 461 -3.05 -21.66 -15.24
N ASN A 462 -1.93 -22.03 -14.62
CA ASN A 462 -1.85 -23.12 -13.64
C ASN A 462 -1.81 -22.51 -12.25
N VAL A 463 -2.76 -22.88 -11.40
CA VAL A 463 -3.02 -22.29 -10.08
C VAL A 463 -2.87 -23.35 -9.02
N ARG A 464 -2.05 -23.07 -7.99
CA ARG A 464 -2.00 -23.84 -6.76
C ARG A 464 -2.97 -23.22 -5.76
N GLY A 465 -3.87 -24.05 -5.24
CA GLY A 465 -4.82 -23.63 -4.21
C GLY A 465 -4.19 -23.61 -2.80
N PRO A 466 -4.99 -23.38 -1.75
CA PRO A 466 -4.51 -23.35 -0.36
C PRO A 466 -4.14 -24.72 0.22
N SER A 467 -4.46 -25.83 -0.46
CA SER A 467 -4.06 -27.18 -0.02
C SER A 467 -2.54 -27.35 -0.11
N GLU A 468 -1.93 -28.07 0.84
CA GLU A 468 -0.48 -28.39 0.85
C GLU A 468 -0.07 -29.38 -0.26
N SER A 469 -0.93 -29.58 -1.26
CA SER A 469 -0.62 -30.35 -2.45
C SER A 469 0.21 -29.51 -3.42
N ASP A 470 1.28 -30.09 -3.96
CA ASP A 470 2.00 -29.54 -5.11
C ASP A 470 1.19 -29.58 -6.43
N GLU A 471 -0.05 -30.05 -6.37
CA GLU A 471 -0.94 -30.13 -7.52
C GLU A 471 -1.43 -28.74 -7.95
N THR A 472 -1.31 -28.45 -9.25
CA THR A 472 -1.84 -27.24 -9.87
C THR A 472 -3.10 -27.54 -10.68
N LEU A 473 -4.10 -26.68 -10.56
CA LEU A 473 -5.33 -26.68 -11.34
C LEU A 473 -5.20 -25.75 -12.54
N LYS A 474 -5.69 -26.17 -13.70
CA LYS A 474 -5.74 -25.32 -14.90
C LYS A 474 -7.01 -24.48 -14.88
N ILE A 475 -6.88 -23.16 -15.09
CA ILE A 475 -8.00 -22.25 -15.39
C ILE A 475 -7.82 -21.73 -16.81
N GLY A 476 -8.82 -21.95 -17.67
CA GLY A 476 -8.76 -21.71 -19.11
C GLY A 476 -9.16 -20.29 -19.54
N LEU A 477 -8.60 -19.85 -20.66
CA LEU A 477 -9.06 -18.70 -21.41
C LEU A 477 -10.03 -19.13 -22.52
N ARG A 478 -11.00 -18.28 -22.80
CA ARG A 478 -11.80 -18.35 -24.02
C ARG A 478 -10.92 -18.05 -25.24
N GLU A 479 -11.41 -18.39 -26.43
CA GLU A 479 -10.74 -18.02 -27.67
C GLU A 479 -10.47 -16.51 -27.75
N GLY A 480 -9.22 -16.14 -28.01
CA GLY A 480 -8.78 -14.74 -28.03
C GLY A 480 -8.66 -14.06 -26.65
N GLY A 481 -8.88 -14.81 -25.56
CA GLY A 481 -8.72 -14.33 -24.20
C GLY A 481 -7.28 -13.94 -23.86
N LYS A 482 -7.11 -13.22 -22.74
CA LYS A 482 -5.81 -12.66 -22.33
C LYS A 482 -5.53 -12.88 -20.85
N VAL A 483 -4.27 -13.17 -20.52
CA VAL A 483 -3.75 -13.07 -19.14
C VAL A 483 -3.08 -11.71 -18.96
N VAL A 484 -3.31 -11.07 -17.81
CA VAL A 484 -2.62 -9.86 -17.37
C VAL A 484 -1.87 -10.15 -16.08
N LEU A 485 -0.54 -10.18 -16.16
CA LEU A 485 0.34 -10.39 -15.01
C LEU A 485 0.49 -9.08 -14.22
N CYS A 486 0.07 -9.10 -12.96
CA CYS A 486 0.12 -7.98 -12.02
C CYS A 486 0.70 -8.44 -10.65
N ALA A 487 1.53 -9.49 -10.65
CA ALA A 487 2.06 -10.15 -9.45
C ALA A 487 3.31 -9.46 -8.87
N GLY A 488 3.76 -8.36 -9.48
CA GLY A 488 4.90 -7.58 -9.04
C GLY A 488 6.21 -7.99 -9.72
N SER A 489 7.25 -7.17 -9.50
CA SER A 489 8.51 -7.21 -10.23
C SER A 489 9.31 -8.50 -10.08
N VAL A 490 9.00 -9.33 -9.09
CA VAL A 490 9.66 -10.62 -8.89
C VAL A 490 8.76 -11.78 -9.30
N ASN A 491 7.48 -11.77 -8.92
CA ASN A 491 6.60 -12.92 -9.18
C ASN A 491 6.05 -12.98 -10.61
N SER A 492 5.78 -11.83 -11.27
CA SER A 492 5.35 -11.84 -12.67
C SER A 492 6.38 -12.46 -13.62
N PRO A 493 7.68 -12.07 -13.59
CA PRO A 493 8.69 -12.77 -14.37
C PRO A 493 8.89 -14.22 -13.90
N ALA A 494 8.75 -14.53 -12.61
CA ALA A 494 8.84 -15.91 -12.13
C ALA A 494 7.77 -16.84 -12.74
N ILE A 495 6.53 -16.35 -12.91
CA ILE A 495 5.45 -17.08 -13.61
C ILE A 495 5.87 -17.38 -15.05
N LEU A 496 6.50 -16.43 -15.75
CA LEU A 496 6.99 -16.62 -17.11
C LEU A 496 8.16 -17.62 -17.16
N LEU A 497 9.11 -17.53 -16.22
CA LEU A 497 10.25 -18.46 -16.11
C LEU A 497 9.80 -19.90 -15.81
N ARG A 498 8.73 -20.09 -15.02
CA ARG A 498 8.13 -21.41 -14.76
C ARG A 498 7.30 -21.95 -15.91
N SER A 499 7.01 -21.14 -16.93
CA SER A 499 6.19 -21.55 -18.06
C SER A 499 7.03 -22.29 -19.09
N LYS A 500 6.96 -23.62 -19.10
CA LYS A 500 7.80 -24.51 -19.92
C LYS A 500 7.91 -24.11 -21.39
N ALA A 501 6.81 -23.65 -22.01
CA ALA A 501 6.84 -23.20 -23.41
C ALA A 501 7.80 -22.02 -23.68
N LEU A 502 8.23 -21.31 -22.64
CA LEU A 502 9.14 -20.15 -22.69
C LEU A 502 10.54 -20.45 -22.15
N GLU A 503 10.88 -21.72 -21.88
CA GLU A 503 12.16 -22.11 -21.25
C GLU A 503 13.40 -21.66 -22.06
N ASN A 504 13.27 -21.57 -23.39
CA ASN A 504 14.35 -21.18 -24.30
C ASN A 504 14.43 -19.66 -24.55
N VAL A 505 13.59 -18.85 -23.89
CA VAL A 505 13.62 -17.39 -24.04
C VAL A 505 14.80 -16.82 -23.27
N LYS A 506 15.73 -16.18 -23.99
CA LYS A 506 16.88 -15.48 -23.41
C LYS A 506 16.49 -14.08 -22.94
N TRP A 507 15.84 -14.00 -21.79
CA TRP A 507 15.22 -12.77 -21.28
C TRP A 507 16.22 -11.61 -21.14
N ALA A 508 17.40 -11.85 -20.57
CA ALA A 508 18.39 -10.80 -20.33
C ALA A 508 19.07 -10.33 -21.62
N GLU A 509 19.45 -11.27 -22.49
CA GLU A 509 20.26 -11.02 -23.69
C GLU A 509 19.43 -10.40 -24.81
N ASP A 510 18.24 -10.92 -25.06
CA ASP A 510 17.42 -10.53 -26.22
C ASP A 510 16.38 -9.46 -25.87
N TYR A 511 16.00 -9.35 -24.60
CA TYR A 511 14.86 -8.53 -24.17
C TYR A 511 15.14 -7.57 -23.01
N ASN A 512 16.38 -7.48 -22.54
CA ASN A 512 16.75 -6.62 -21.40
C ASN A 512 15.96 -6.94 -20.11
N GLY A 513 15.41 -8.15 -20.02
CA GLY A 513 14.55 -8.60 -18.92
C GLY A 513 15.34 -9.07 -17.71
N LEU A 514 14.60 -9.35 -16.64
CA LEU A 514 15.05 -9.85 -15.34
C LEU A 514 15.96 -8.89 -14.54
N ARG A 515 16.15 -7.65 -15.00
CA ARG A 515 17.01 -6.64 -14.36
C ARG A 515 16.31 -5.88 -13.24
N LEU A 516 16.16 -6.53 -12.09
CA LEU A 516 15.52 -5.92 -10.92
C LEU A 516 16.27 -4.65 -10.51
N THR A 517 15.57 -3.53 -10.46
CA THR A 517 16.13 -2.23 -10.13
C THR A 517 15.28 -1.57 -9.06
N ASP A 518 15.88 -0.77 -8.19
CA ASP A 518 15.17 0.02 -7.19
C ASP A 518 15.75 1.45 -7.18
N HIS A 519 15.09 2.38 -6.51
CA HIS A 519 15.62 3.73 -6.38
C HIS A 519 16.92 3.75 -5.59
N ASP A 520 17.79 4.66 -5.99
CA ASP A 520 18.85 5.12 -5.11
C ASP A 520 18.34 6.32 -4.33
N ILE A 521 18.15 6.15 -3.02
CA ILE A 521 17.59 7.16 -2.14
C ILE A 521 18.66 7.61 -1.14
N VAL A 522 18.97 8.90 -1.23
CA VAL A 522 19.84 9.60 -0.30
C VAL A 522 18.97 10.51 0.56
N PHE A 523 19.28 10.68 1.84
CA PHE A 523 18.52 11.55 2.71
C PHE A 523 19.41 12.32 3.67
N PHE A 524 18.87 13.43 4.16
CA PHE A 524 19.42 14.22 5.24
C PHE A 524 18.32 14.53 6.24
N GLN A 525 18.67 14.55 7.53
CA GLN A 525 17.73 14.96 8.56
C GLN A 525 18.38 15.76 9.68
N ARG A 526 17.59 16.64 10.27
CA ARG A 526 18.02 17.43 11.43
C ARG A 526 16.85 17.86 12.32
N SER A 527 17.08 17.88 13.63
CA SER A 527 16.17 18.48 14.59
C SER A 527 16.21 20.00 14.51
N PHE A 528 15.08 20.66 14.73
CA PHE A 528 15.00 22.13 14.74
C PHE A 528 14.04 22.67 15.79
N ARG A 529 14.14 23.96 16.08
CA ARG A 529 13.23 24.72 16.94
C ARG A 529 12.53 25.82 16.14
N PHE A 530 11.26 26.04 16.42
CA PHE A 530 10.60 27.29 16.05
C PHE A 530 11.06 28.36 17.03
N ARG A 531 11.71 29.43 16.55
CA ARG A 531 12.06 30.57 17.41
C ARG A 531 10.83 31.35 17.88
N ASP A 532 9.75 31.25 17.13
CA ASP A 532 8.44 31.78 17.48
C ASP A 532 7.41 30.64 17.41
N PRO A 533 6.89 30.14 18.56
CA PRO A 533 5.89 29.09 18.59
C PRO A 533 4.60 29.42 17.81
N ALA A 534 4.24 30.70 17.66
CA ALA A 534 3.06 31.10 16.87
C ALA A 534 3.22 30.74 15.39
N LYS A 535 4.47 30.73 14.87
CA LYS A 535 4.77 30.30 13.51
C LYS A 535 4.47 28.83 13.27
N ARG A 536 4.58 27.98 14.29
CA ARG A 536 4.17 26.58 14.18
C ARG A 536 2.67 26.46 13.91
N ALA A 537 1.86 27.24 14.63
CA ALA A 537 0.41 27.26 14.42
C ALA A 537 0.00 27.87 13.07
N GLU A 538 0.78 28.84 12.58
CA GLU A 538 0.54 29.48 11.28
C GLU A 538 0.79 28.53 10.09
N TYR A 539 1.92 27.80 10.13
CA TYR A 539 2.39 26.97 9.02
C TYR A 539 1.89 25.52 9.07
N GLY A 540 1.70 24.98 10.27
CA GLY A 540 1.46 23.55 10.47
C GLY A 540 2.61 22.67 9.94
N ALA A 541 2.36 21.37 9.91
CA ALA A 541 3.25 20.42 9.26
C ALA A 541 3.23 20.58 7.74
N MET A 542 4.40 20.41 7.10
CA MET A 542 4.52 20.56 5.66
C MET A 542 5.26 19.39 5.02
N LYS A 543 4.70 18.85 3.94
CA LYS A 543 5.44 18.00 2.98
C LYS A 543 5.53 18.69 1.64
N LEU A 544 6.74 19.08 1.26
CA LEU A 544 7.03 19.76 0.01
C LEU A 544 7.83 18.85 -0.93
N GLN A 545 7.70 19.08 -2.22
CA GLN A 545 8.49 18.39 -3.24
C GLN A 545 8.98 19.36 -4.31
N THR A 546 10.07 19.03 -4.97
CA THR A 546 10.52 19.69 -6.20
C THR A 546 11.25 18.70 -7.08
N TYR A 547 11.13 18.87 -8.39
CA TYR A 547 12.12 18.30 -9.29
C TYR A 547 13.38 19.16 -9.29
N VAL A 548 14.52 18.56 -9.58
CA VAL A 548 15.79 19.27 -9.75
C VAL A 548 16.68 18.48 -10.70
N LYS A 549 17.37 19.17 -11.61
CA LYS A 549 18.46 18.57 -12.37
C LYS A 549 19.76 18.77 -11.61
N VAL A 550 20.43 17.68 -11.24
CA VAL A 550 21.79 17.68 -10.66
C VAL A 550 22.71 16.99 -11.67
N HIS A 551 23.74 17.70 -12.15
CA HIS A 551 24.65 17.17 -13.20
C HIS A 551 23.90 16.53 -14.40
N ASN A 552 22.86 17.21 -14.91
CA ASN A 552 21.99 16.76 -16.00
C ASN A 552 21.16 15.49 -15.73
N LYS A 553 21.09 15.00 -14.48
CA LYS A 553 20.16 13.94 -14.08
C LYS A 553 19.00 14.54 -13.30
N MET A 554 17.79 14.25 -13.75
CA MET A 554 16.57 14.61 -13.03
C MET A 554 16.45 13.81 -11.73
N MET A 555 16.12 14.50 -10.65
CA MET A 555 15.90 13.96 -9.32
C MET A 555 14.60 14.53 -8.74
N LEU A 556 13.97 13.77 -7.85
CA LEU A 556 12.84 14.25 -7.06
C LEU A 556 13.32 14.48 -5.63
N LEU A 557 13.14 15.69 -5.15
CA LEU A 557 13.41 16.08 -3.78
C LEU A 557 12.09 16.10 -3.02
N ASN A 558 12.05 15.39 -1.91
CA ASN A 558 10.94 15.41 -0.96
C ASN A 558 11.43 15.97 0.37
N MET A 559 10.62 16.81 0.98
CA MET A 559 10.96 17.49 2.20
C MET A 559 9.80 17.42 3.18
N SER A 560 10.11 17.09 4.43
CA SER A 560 9.18 17.09 5.55
C SER A 560 9.65 18.09 6.59
N ILE A 561 8.77 18.99 7.02
CA ILE A 561 9.00 19.98 8.07
C ILE A 561 7.94 19.79 9.13
N ASP A 562 8.36 19.29 10.30
CA ASP A 562 7.48 18.95 11.44
C ASP A 562 6.32 17.99 11.10
N ALA A 563 6.35 17.33 9.95
CA ALA A 563 5.26 16.48 9.50
C ALA A 563 5.45 15.01 9.89
N SER A 564 4.32 14.32 10.09
CA SER A 564 4.27 12.87 10.16
C SER A 564 4.65 12.27 8.82
N SER A 565 5.93 11.92 8.66
CA SER A 565 6.52 11.59 7.36
C SER A 565 6.71 10.09 7.11
N PHE A 566 6.55 9.71 5.84
CA PHE A 566 6.90 8.42 5.22
C PHE A 566 8.35 8.38 4.73
N LEU A 567 9.08 9.47 4.94
CA LEU A 567 10.45 9.62 4.48
C LEU A 567 11.41 8.91 5.45
N PRO A 568 12.53 8.37 4.95
CA PRO A 568 13.59 7.77 5.76
C PRO A 568 13.97 8.58 6.99
N ARG A 569 14.16 7.89 8.11
CA ARG A 569 14.63 8.45 9.37
C ARG A 569 15.98 7.84 9.73
N GLY A 570 16.89 8.69 10.19
CA GLY A 570 18.17 8.29 10.77
C GLY A 570 18.26 8.71 12.23
N HIS A 571 19.48 8.86 12.74
CA HIS A 571 19.73 9.45 14.06
C HIS A 571 19.61 10.98 14.03
N ALA A 572 18.74 11.57 14.85
CA ALA A 572 18.65 13.02 15.02
C ALA A 572 19.35 13.45 16.34
N PRO A 573 19.94 14.67 16.42
CA PRO A 573 20.60 15.11 17.65
C PRO A 573 19.68 15.17 18.88
N ASP A 574 18.40 15.44 18.65
CA ASP A 574 17.36 15.45 19.68
C ASP A 574 16.05 14.91 19.09
N GLU A 575 15.66 13.72 19.55
CA GLU A 575 14.46 13.00 19.09
C GLU A 575 13.15 13.64 19.59
N ASN A 576 13.21 14.52 20.61
CA ASN A 576 12.03 15.19 21.16
C ASN A 576 11.63 16.45 20.38
N LEU A 577 12.51 16.96 19.53
CA LEU A 577 12.28 18.15 18.72
C LEU A 577 11.61 17.82 17.37
N PRO A 578 10.90 18.79 16.77
CA PRO A 578 10.50 18.73 15.36
C PRO A 578 11.65 18.33 14.43
N LYS A 579 11.32 17.50 13.42
CA LYS A 579 12.28 16.98 12.46
C LYS A 579 12.12 17.65 11.10
N PHE A 580 13.25 18.05 10.54
CA PHE A 580 13.42 18.36 9.13
C PHE A 580 14.04 17.15 8.44
N ILE A 581 13.39 16.65 7.40
CA ILE A 581 13.87 15.51 6.61
C ILE A 581 13.83 15.90 5.15
N MET A 582 14.94 15.70 4.45
CA MET A 582 15.07 15.95 3.02
C MET A 582 15.54 14.67 2.34
N VAL A 583 14.86 14.25 1.28
CA VAL A 583 15.08 12.99 0.58
C VAL A 583 15.31 13.28 -0.88
N PHE A 584 16.33 12.66 -1.43
CA PHE A 584 16.81 12.77 -2.79
C PHE A 584 16.60 11.43 -3.47
N MET A 585 15.58 11.36 -4.32
CA MET A 585 15.25 10.17 -5.10
C MET A 585 15.88 10.28 -6.49
N HIS A 586 16.78 9.35 -6.80
CA HIS A 586 17.47 9.32 -8.09
C HIS A 586 16.71 8.44 -9.07
N GLN A 587 16.73 8.85 -10.34
CA GLN A 587 16.47 7.92 -11.43
C GLN A 587 17.64 6.93 -11.59
N GLN A 588 17.35 5.69 -11.98
CA GLN A 588 18.34 4.64 -12.23
C GLN A 588 18.03 3.90 -13.53
N ASP A 589 19.07 3.68 -14.34
CA ASP A 589 18.98 2.78 -15.49
C ASP A 589 18.89 1.32 -15.01
N LEU A 590 18.31 0.44 -15.84
CA LEU A 590 18.23 -0.99 -15.54
C LEU A 590 19.61 -1.63 -15.65
N LEU A 591 20.24 -1.89 -14.50
CA LEU A 591 21.62 -2.36 -14.43
C LEU A 591 21.74 -3.79 -14.98
N PRO A 592 22.65 -4.06 -15.95
CA PRO A 592 22.85 -5.40 -16.49
C PRO A 592 23.26 -6.45 -15.46
N ASP A 593 23.95 -6.01 -14.41
CA ASP A 593 24.41 -6.88 -13.32
C ASP A 593 23.29 -7.29 -12.37
N ASN A 594 22.20 -6.54 -12.30
CA ASN A 594 21.09 -6.88 -11.43
C ASN A 594 20.25 -7.96 -12.11
N SER A 595 19.87 -9.00 -11.36
CA SER A 595 19.18 -10.15 -11.94
C SER A 595 18.32 -10.90 -10.94
N ILE A 596 17.28 -11.54 -11.48
CA ILE A 596 16.47 -12.53 -10.78
C ILE A 596 16.44 -13.84 -11.57
N SER A 597 16.26 -14.95 -10.85
CA SER A 597 16.07 -16.28 -11.42
C SER A 597 15.09 -17.10 -10.59
N LEU A 598 14.99 -18.38 -10.90
CA LEU A 598 14.30 -19.38 -10.09
C LEU A 598 15.33 -20.18 -9.29
N ASP A 599 14.91 -20.79 -8.20
CA ASP A 599 15.73 -21.71 -7.41
C ASP A 599 16.54 -22.67 -8.32
N PRO A 600 17.89 -22.68 -8.23
CA PRO A 600 18.72 -23.48 -9.11
C PRO A 600 18.65 -24.98 -8.81
N ASP A 601 18.10 -25.41 -7.66
CA ASP A 601 18.05 -26.82 -7.29
C ASP A 601 17.32 -27.64 -8.36
N ALA A 602 18.05 -28.59 -8.96
CA ALA A 602 17.54 -29.44 -10.02
C ALA A 602 16.52 -30.48 -9.51
N GLN A 603 16.51 -30.75 -8.20
CA GLN A 603 15.57 -31.68 -7.57
C GLN A 603 14.17 -31.09 -7.41
N ILE A 604 14.05 -29.75 -7.38
CA ILE A 604 12.76 -29.07 -7.28
C ILE A 604 12.11 -29.02 -8.67
N PRO A 605 10.90 -29.58 -8.85
CA PRO A 605 10.17 -29.47 -10.11
C PRO A 605 10.02 -28.01 -10.55
N LEU A 606 10.16 -27.73 -11.86
CA LEU A 606 10.13 -26.35 -12.39
C LEU A 606 8.92 -25.54 -11.88
N ILE A 607 7.74 -26.16 -11.84
CA ILE A 607 6.50 -25.52 -11.38
C ILE A 607 6.54 -25.08 -9.89
N ASN A 608 7.37 -25.73 -9.08
CA ASN A 608 7.53 -25.49 -7.65
C ASN A 608 8.72 -24.60 -7.30
N LYS A 609 9.58 -24.26 -8.26
CA LYS A 609 10.73 -23.37 -8.01
C LYS A 609 10.26 -21.96 -7.62
N GLU A 610 10.71 -21.49 -6.46
CA GLU A 610 10.46 -20.13 -5.99
C GLU A 610 11.45 -19.14 -6.64
N PRO A 611 11.07 -17.86 -6.80
CA PRO A 611 11.97 -16.86 -7.34
C PRO A 611 13.08 -16.49 -6.36
N ARG A 612 14.21 -16.08 -6.92
CA ARG A 612 15.40 -15.65 -6.19
C ARG A 612 16.01 -14.41 -6.83
N ILE A 613 16.53 -13.51 -6.00
CA ILE A 613 17.35 -12.38 -6.43
C ILE A 613 18.80 -12.82 -6.45
N ASP A 614 19.42 -12.84 -7.62
CA ASP A 614 20.80 -13.33 -7.77
C ASP A 614 21.83 -12.23 -7.55
N LYS A 615 21.50 -11.01 -7.96
CA LYS A 615 22.39 -9.84 -7.83
C LYS A 615 21.56 -8.58 -7.72
N MET A 616 21.94 -7.72 -6.78
CA MET A 616 21.33 -6.41 -6.62
C MET A 616 22.40 -5.38 -6.24
N LYS A 617 22.57 -4.37 -7.08
CA LYS A 617 23.51 -3.26 -6.88
C LYS A 617 22.79 -1.92 -7.04
N ARG A 618 23.32 -0.93 -6.33
CA ARG A 618 23.01 0.50 -6.50
C ARG A 618 23.76 1.03 -7.73
N GLY A 619 23.16 1.98 -8.44
CA GLY A 619 23.85 2.66 -9.54
C GLY A 619 24.99 3.55 -9.04
N THR A 620 25.89 3.91 -9.95
CA THR A 620 26.99 4.84 -9.67
C THR A 620 26.55 6.30 -9.88
N GLN A 621 27.03 7.18 -9.02
CA GLN A 621 26.81 8.62 -9.12
C GLN A 621 28.03 9.32 -9.75
N ALA A 622 27.81 10.51 -10.29
CA ALA A 622 28.88 11.31 -10.88
C ALA A 622 29.80 11.91 -9.80
N ASP A 623 31.02 12.28 -10.18
CA ASP A 623 31.94 12.99 -9.29
C ASP A 623 31.33 14.34 -8.86
N GLY A 624 31.52 14.72 -7.60
CA GLY A 624 30.97 15.97 -7.04
C GLY A 624 29.46 15.94 -6.75
N HIS A 625 28.78 14.83 -7.05
CA HIS A 625 27.34 14.67 -6.82
C HIS A 625 26.93 14.88 -5.36
N GLU A 626 27.63 14.24 -4.42
CA GLU A 626 27.35 14.38 -2.99
C GLU A 626 27.50 15.83 -2.50
N GLN A 627 28.48 16.55 -3.06
CA GLN A 627 28.71 17.96 -2.75
C GLN A 627 27.53 18.84 -3.21
N ALA A 628 26.97 18.56 -4.39
CA ALA A 628 25.78 19.27 -4.88
C ALA A 628 24.56 19.04 -3.95
N LEU A 629 24.36 17.81 -3.46
CA LEU A 629 23.30 17.51 -2.51
C LEU A 629 23.50 18.25 -1.18
N ARG A 630 24.73 18.27 -0.63
CA ARG A 630 25.07 19.03 0.59
C ARG A 630 24.81 20.53 0.43
N ARG A 631 25.12 21.11 -0.73
CA ARG A 631 24.81 22.51 -1.04
C ARG A 631 23.30 22.77 -1.06
N LEU A 632 22.51 21.87 -1.64
CA LEU A 632 21.04 21.96 -1.64
C LEU A 632 20.46 21.87 -0.22
N VAL A 633 20.98 20.99 0.62
CA VAL A 633 20.59 20.89 2.04
C VAL A 633 20.83 22.22 2.76
N VAL A 634 22.03 22.81 2.62
CA VAL A 634 22.38 24.08 3.25
C VAL A 634 21.52 25.23 2.72
N ALA A 635 21.27 25.31 1.41
CA ALA A 635 20.42 26.33 0.83
C ALA A 635 18.97 26.24 1.33
N THR A 636 18.46 25.01 1.45
CA THR A 636 17.12 24.73 1.99
C THR A 636 17.02 25.15 3.46
N MET A 637 17.99 24.76 4.30
CA MET A 637 18.03 25.19 5.71
C MET A 637 18.12 26.71 5.84
N LYS A 638 18.93 27.39 5.02
CA LYS A 638 18.98 28.86 5.00
C LYS A 638 17.63 29.47 4.67
N ALA A 639 16.95 28.98 3.64
CA ALA A 639 15.65 29.47 3.22
C ALA A 639 14.62 29.36 4.36
N LEU A 640 14.57 28.21 5.03
CA LEU A 640 13.66 27.95 6.15
C LEU A 640 14.02 28.74 7.41
N ALA A 641 15.30 28.88 7.73
CA ALA A 641 15.75 29.72 8.85
C ALA A 641 15.40 31.21 8.63
N GLY A 642 15.42 31.66 7.37
CA GLY A 642 15.04 33.01 6.97
C GLY A 642 13.53 33.25 6.96
N SER A 643 12.77 32.36 6.31
CA SER A 643 11.33 32.54 6.02
C SER A 643 10.41 32.01 7.11
N ALA A 644 10.74 30.84 7.67
CA ALA A 644 9.95 30.17 8.70
C ALA A 644 10.49 30.40 10.12
N ASN A 645 11.57 31.17 10.28
CA ASN A 645 12.23 31.47 11.56
C ASN A 645 12.62 30.19 12.34
N LEU A 646 13.10 29.19 11.59
CA LEU A 646 13.59 27.93 12.17
C LEU A 646 15.04 28.07 12.64
N GLU A 647 15.36 27.41 13.74
CA GLU A 647 16.73 27.22 14.21
C GLU A 647 17.08 25.74 14.17
N PHE A 648 18.01 25.36 13.29
CA PHE A 648 18.47 23.98 13.14
C PHE A 648 19.57 23.69 14.16
N VAL A 649 19.43 22.59 14.90
CA VAL A 649 20.38 22.20 15.95
C VAL A 649 21.76 21.94 15.34
N GLY A 650 22.77 22.69 15.77
CA GLY A 650 24.14 22.65 15.26
C GLY A 650 24.37 23.43 13.94
N PHE A 651 23.39 24.22 13.50
CA PHE A 651 23.45 25.05 12.29
C PHE A 651 22.90 26.46 12.55
N GLU A 652 23.15 27.00 13.75
CA GLU A 652 22.55 28.25 14.21
C GLU A 652 22.92 29.46 13.33
N LYS A 653 24.09 29.40 12.65
CA LYS A 653 24.60 30.44 11.75
C LYS A 653 24.11 30.32 10.29
N VAL A 654 23.34 29.29 9.93
CA VAL A 654 22.96 29.03 8.53
C VAL A 654 22.16 30.19 7.89
N LYS A 655 21.40 30.94 8.70
CA LYS A 655 20.61 32.10 8.24
C LYS A 655 21.49 33.22 7.66
N GLU A 656 22.70 33.40 8.20
CA GLU A 656 23.62 34.49 7.85
C GLU A 656 24.44 34.21 6.58
N LEU A 657 24.42 32.96 6.09
CA LEU A 657 25.31 32.51 5.03
C LEU A 657 25.05 33.20 3.68
N ASN A 658 26.06 33.76 3.02
CA ASN A 658 25.89 34.29 1.66
C ASN A 658 26.07 33.20 0.60
N LEU A 659 24.96 32.63 0.11
CA LEU A 659 24.98 31.56 -0.90
C LEU A 659 25.56 31.98 -2.26
N SER A 660 25.61 33.29 -2.55
CA SER A 660 26.19 33.80 -3.80
C SER A 660 27.72 33.80 -3.79
N ASN A 661 28.36 33.57 -2.63
CA ASN A 661 29.80 33.40 -2.51
C ASN A 661 30.13 31.91 -2.32
N GLU A 662 30.64 31.26 -3.38
CA GLU A 662 30.95 29.84 -3.37
C GLU A 662 31.97 29.44 -2.31
N ASN A 663 33.00 30.26 -2.07
CA ASN A 663 34.00 29.96 -1.06
C ASN A 663 33.39 29.95 0.34
N THR A 664 32.47 30.88 0.60
CA THR A 664 31.77 30.94 1.89
C THR A 664 30.90 29.69 2.11
N LEU A 665 30.16 29.25 1.08
CA LEU A 665 29.34 28.03 1.15
C LEU A 665 30.21 26.77 1.30
N ASN A 666 31.27 26.62 0.50
CA ASN A 666 32.14 25.45 0.56
C ASN A 666 32.87 25.36 1.90
N ASN A 667 33.39 26.48 2.43
CA ASN A 667 34.02 26.51 3.75
C ASN A 667 33.02 26.09 4.84
N TYR A 668 31.79 26.62 4.79
CA TYR A 668 30.74 26.22 5.74
C TYR A 668 30.44 24.72 5.67
N ILE A 669 30.38 24.15 4.46
CA ILE A 669 30.14 22.71 4.29
C ILE A 669 31.31 21.89 4.85
N GLU A 670 32.55 22.27 4.59
CA GLU A 670 33.73 21.54 5.10
C GLU A 670 33.83 21.64 6.63
N GLU A 671 33.60 22.82 7.22
CA GLU A 671 33.54 23.02 8.67
C GLU A 671 32.46 22.14 9.33
N ASN A 672 31.35 21.91 8.64
CA ASN A 672 30.20 21.15 9.13
C ASN A 672 30.09 19.74 8.52
N LYS A 673 31.15 19.22 7.90
CA LYS A 673 31.09 18.01 7.05
C LYS A 673 30.51 16.79 7.74
N LYS A 674 30.92 16.53 8.99
CA LYS A 674 30.41 15.43 9.81
C LYS A 674 28.93 15.61 10.16
N ALA A 675 28.53 16.85 10.43
CA ALA A 675 27.14 17.17 10.71
C ALA A 675 26.27 17.05 9.44
N LEU A 676 26.80 17.40 8.27
CA LEU A 676 26.13 17.31 6.97
C LEU A 676 26.20 15.93 6.30
N GLU A 677 26.51 14.87 7.06
CA GLU A 677 26.57 13.51 6.52
C GLU A 677 25.22 13.10 5.93
N LEU A 678 25.26 12.57 4.70
CA LEU A 678 24.07 12.09 4.00
C LEU A 678 23.88 10.60 4.29
N GLY A 679 22.66 10.22 4.64
CA GLY A 679 22.27 8.82 4.80
C GLY A 679 21.86 8.21 3.47
N TYR A 680 22.06 6.89 3.34
CA TYR A 680 21.56 6.10 2.22
C TYR A 680 20.49 5.15 2.73
N LEU A 681 19.33 5.13 2.07
CA LEU A 681 18.33 4.13 2.37
C LEU A 681 18.75 2.77 1.78
N GLN A 682 18.48 1.70 2.52
CA GLN A 682 18.59 0.33 2.05
C GLN A 682 17.77 0.13 0.76
N LEU A 683 18.27 -0.71 -0.15
CA LEU A 683 17.49 -1.11 -1.33
C LEU A 683 16.25 -1.88 -0.88
N GLY A 684 15.15 -1.71 -1.58
CA GLY A 684 13.83 -2.18 -1.19
C GLY A 684 13.21 -1.41 -0.02
N GLY A 685 13.88 -0.42 0.57
CA GLY A 685 13.39 0.31 1.75
C GLY A 685 12.10 1.09 1.54
N VAL A 686 11.76 1.44 0.30
CA VAL A 686 10.44 1.98 -0.11
C VAL A 686 9.64 1.02 -0.98
N ALA A 687 10.13 -0.21 -1.16
CA ALA A 687 9.50 -1.27 -1.94
C ALA A 687 9.10 -0.84 -3.37
N HIS A 688 10.01 -0.17 -4.09
CA HIS A 688 9.81 0.26 -5.48
C HIS A 688 10.62 -0.57 -6.48
N GLU A 689 10.91 -1.83 -6.15
CA GLU A 689 11.62 -2.73 -7.05
C GLU A 689 10.83 -2.89 -8.36
N LEU A 690 11.51 -2.74 -9.50
CA LEU A 690 10.90 -2.56 -10.81
C LEU A 690 11.78 -3.08 -11.96
N GLY A 691 11.23 -3.05 -13.17
CA GLY A 691 12.00 -3.13 -14.42
C GLY A 691 12.44 -4.51 -14.90
N THR A 692 11.89 -5.58 -14.35
CA THR A 692 12.24 -6.96 -14.74
C THR A 692 11.58 -7.44 -16.04
N LEU A 693 10.57 -6.74 -16.57
CA LEU A 693 9.93 -7.02 -17.85
C LEU A 693 9.72 -5.70 -18.61
N PRO A 694 10.79 -4.96 -18.95
CA PRO A 694 10.67 -3.56 -19.33
C PRO A 694 9.97 -3.37 -20.68
N MET A 695 9.24 -2.26 -20.80
CA MET A 695 8.78 -1.74 -22.09
C MET A 695 9.91 -1.08 -22.88
N ARG A 696 9.68 -0.81 -24.16
CA ARG A 696 10.64 -0.11 -25.02
C ARG A 696 10.88 1.34 -24.56
N GLY A 697 12.14 1.73 -24.36
CA GLY A 697 12.54 3.15 -24.27
C GLY A 697 12.76 3.79 -25.66
N PRO A 698 12.51 5.11 -25.84
CA PRO A 698 12.62 5.78 -27.14
C PRO A 698 14.05 6.15 -27.53
N PHE A 699 14.97 6.34 -26.57
CA PHE A 699 16.37 6.76 -26.85
C PHE A 699 17.41 5.69 -26.55
N HIS A 700 17.52 4.69 -27.42
CA HIS A 700 18.83 4.07 -27.69
C HIS A 700 19.54 4.99 -28.69
N LYS A 701 20.61 5.70 -28.27
CA LYS A 701 21.32 6.66 -29.13
C LYS A 701 21.62 6.06 -30.52
N PRO A 702 21.25 6.73 -31.62
CA PRO A 702 21.66 6.32 -32.96
C PRO A 702 23.15 6.62 -33.12
N GLY A 703 24.00 5.64 -32.81
CA GLY A 703 25.46 5.79 -32.98
C GLY A 703 26.30 4.64 -32.42
N GLY A 704 25.78 3.83 -31.49
CA GLY A 704 26.40 2.57 -31.09
C GLY A 704 25.83 1.42 -31.90
N SER A 705 26.66 0.75 -32.68
CA SER A 705 26.30 -0.42 -33.49
C SER A 705 25.69 -1.56 -32.64
N GLY A 706 24.39 -1.85 -32.81
CA GLY A 706 23.83 -3.20 -32.58
C GLY A 706 22.71 -3.41 -31.54
N GLU A 707 22.44 -2.47 -30.63
CA GLU A 707 21.56 -2.73 -29.46
C GLU A 707 20.05 -2.38 -29.62
N LYS A 708 19.58 -2.08 -30.83
CA LYS A 708 18.39 -1.23 -31.06
C LYS A 708 16.99 -1.78 -30.69
N ASP A 709 16.81 -2.92 -30.04
CA ASP A 709 15.44 -3.49 -29.90
C ASP A 709 15.24 -4.50 -28.73
N LYS A 710 15.92 -4.30 -27.59
CA LYS A 710 15.86 -5.20 -26.41
C LYS A 710 14.84 -4.72 -25.36
N TYR A 711 13.63 -5.25 -25.39
CA TYR A 711 12.57 -5.00 -24.40
C TYR A 711 11.56 -6.15 -24.38
N CYS A 712 10.92 -6.40 -23.25
CA CYS A 712 9.90 -7.45 -23.11
C CYS A 712 8.53 -7.01 -23.63
N LEU A 713 8.15 -5.75 -23.40
CA LEU A 713 6.79 -5.24 -23.62
C LEU A 713 6.70 -4.18 -24.70
N ASN A 714 5.65 -4.27 -25.53
CA ASN A 714 5.33 -3.23 -26.50
C ASN A 714 4.61 -2.03 -25.85
N LYS A 715 4.27 -1.01 -26.65
CA LYS A 715 3.51 0.20 -26.21
C LYS A 715 2.11 -0.08 -25.67
N HIS A 716 1.60 -1.31 -25.77
CA HIS A 716 0.32 -1.75 -25.24
C HIS A 716 0.46 -2.63 -24.00
N LEU A 717 1.67 -2.69 -23.42
CA LEU A 717 2.00 -3.50 -22.25
C LEU A 717 1.83 -5.01 -22.48
N SER A 718 1.82 -5.44 -23.74
CA SER A 718 1.79 -6.86 -24.11
C SER A 718 3.19 -7.38 -24.37
N LEU A 719 3.44 -8.65 -24.00
CA LEU A 719 4.66 -9.35 -24.38
C LEU A 719 4.79 -9.34 -25.91
N ARG A 720 6.02 -9.20 -26.40
CA ARG A 720 6.30 -9.24 -27.84
C ARG A 720 5.80 -10.56 -28.44
N SER A 721 5.23 -10.49 -29.64
CA SER A 721 4.71 -11.67 -30.35
C SER A 721 5.76 -12.77 -30.58
N LYS A 722 7.05 -12.41 -30.65
CA LYS A 722 8.18 -13.35 -30.71
C LYS A 722 8.37 -14.16 -29.42
N ILE A 723 7.96 -13.61 -28.28
CA ILE A 723 7.92 -14.30 -26.99
C ILE A 723 6.65 -15.15 -26.95
N CYS A 724 5.48 -14.50 -26.93
CA CYS A 724 4.17 -15.14 -26.96
C CYS A 724 3.03 -14.15 -27.30
N LYS A 725 1.82 -14.68 -27.53
CA LYS A 725 0.58 -13.92 -27.69
C LYS A 725 -0.37 -14.17 -26.52
N GLY A 726 -1.23 -13.18 -26.22
CA GLY A 726 -2.28 -13.30 -25.20
C GLY A 726 -1.83 -12.95 -23.77
N VAL A 727 -0.63 -12.41 -23.58
CA VAL A 727 -0.10 -12.03 -22.26
C VAL A 727 0.25 -10.56 -22.22
N SER A 728 -0.29 -9.85 -21.23
CA SER A 728 0.07 -8.47 -20.88
C SER A 728 0.61 -8.40 -19.46
N VAL A 729 1.33 -7.32 -19.14
CA VAL A 729 1.94 -7.12 -17.83
C VAL A 729 1.60 -5.72 -17.34
N CYS A 730 1.10 -5.62 -16.11
CA CYS A 730 0.68 -4.37 -15.51
C CYS A 730 1.06 -4.35 -14.02
N ASP A 731 2.34 -4.37 -13.73
CA ASP A 731 2.93 -4.09 -12.42
C ASP A 731 4.29 -3.40 -12.62
N LEU A 732 5.04 -3.12 -11.55
CA LEU A 732 6.30 -2.39 -11.66
C LEU A 732 7.39 -3.06 -12.55
N SER A 733 7.26 -4.34 -12.93
CA SER A 733 8.19 -4.98 -13.87
C SER A 733 8.24 -4.28 -15.23
N LEU A 734 7.16 -3.62 -15.66
CA LEU A 734 7.04 -3.00 -16.99
C LEU A 734 7.89 -1.75 -17.20
N PHE A 735 8.44 -1.18 -16.13
CA PHE A 735 9.12 0.11 -16.20
C PHE A 735 10.43 0.00 -17.01
N PRO A 736 10.67 0.89 -17.98
CA PRO A 736 11.88 0.85 -18.81
C PRO A 736 13.14 1.35 -18.08
N HIS A 737 12.95 1.99 -16.92
CA HIS A 737 13.98 2.50 -16.01
C HIS A 737 13.31 2.77 -14.66
N SER A 738 14.10 2.99 -13.60
CA SER A 738 13.59 3.53 -12.34
C SER A 738 13.51 5.05 -12.44
N PRO A 739 12.30 5.67 -12.47
CA PRO A 739 12.19 7.12 -12.46
C PRO A 739 12.64 7.69 -11.11
N ALA A 740 12.82 9.01 -11.02
CA ALA A 740 13.05 9.64 -9.71
C ALA A 740 11.78 9.68 -8.83
N ALA A 741 10.61 9.73 -9.46
CA ALA A 741 9.32 9.72 -8.76
C ALA A 741 8.88 8.32 -8.34
N ASN A 742 8.07 8.25 -7.28
CA ASN A 742 7.38 7.03 -6.90
C ASN A 742 6.55 6.51 -8.08
N PRO A 743 6.69 5.23 -8.47
CA PRO A 743 6.13 4.73 -9.71
C PRO A 743 4.62 4.44 -9.62
N THR A 744 4.02 4.46 -8.42
CA THR A 744 2.64 4.01 -8.16
C THR A 744 1.58 4.73 -8.97
N LEU A 745 1.60 6.08 -8.99
CA LEU A 745 0.61 6.85 -9.77
C LEU A 745 0.72 6.56 -11.27
N THR A 746 1.96 6.42 -11.76
CA THR A 746 2.22 6.07 -13.16
C THR A 746 1.72 4.66 -13.48
N LEU A 747 1.91 3.70 -12.57
CA LEU A 747 1.37 2.35 -12.71
C LEU A 747 -0.17 2.35 -12.74
N ALA A 748 -0.82 3.11 -11.87
CA ALA A 748 -2.28 3.26 -11.88
C ALA A 748 -2.77 3.86 -13.22
N ALA A 749 -2.12 4.90 -13.73
CA ALA A 749 -2.43 5.49 -15.03
C ALA A 749 -2.26 4.47 -16.18
N LEU A 750 -1.18 3.67 -16.15
CA LEU A 750 -0.94 2.60 -17.12
C LEU A 750 -1.99 1.47 -17.03
N ALA A 751 -2.48 1.15 -15.83
CA ALA A 751 -3.55 0.17 -15.63
C ALA A 751 -4.88 0.65 -16.24
N ILE A 752 -5.27 1.91 -15.99
CA ILE A 752 -6.46 2.53 -16.61
C ILE A 752 -6.28 2.60 -18.13
N ARG A 753 -5.07 2.86 -18.63
CA ARG A 753 -4.79 2.84 -20.07
C ARG A 753 -4.93 1.44 -20.67
N LEU A 754 -4.43 0.42 -19.97
CA LEU A 754 -4.49 -0.97 -20.43
C LEU A 754 -5.94 -1.47 -20.48
N SER A 755 -6.78 -1.11 -19.51
CA SER A 755 -8.19 -1.49 -19.49
C SER A 755 -8.91 -1.10 -20.79
N ARG A 756 -8.65 0.10 -21.32
CA ARG A 756 -9.21 0.60 -22.60
C ARG A 756 -8.80 -0.23 -23.81
N LYS A 757 -7.64 -0.86 -23.74
CA LYS A 757 -7.12 -1.73 -24.81
C LYS A 757 -7.62 -3.16 -24.67
N LEU A 758 -7.88 -3.64 -23.45
CA LEU A 758 -8.48 -4.94 -23.22
C LEU A 758 -9.97 -4.95 -23.54
N VAL A 759 -10.66 -3.86 -23.18
CA VAL A 759 -12.10 -3.68 -23.37
C VAL A 759 -12.33 -2.30 -24.00
N PRO A 760 -12.48 -2.22 -25.33
CA PRO A 760 -12.84 -0.97 -26.00
C PRO A 760 -14.18 -0.48 -25.46
N ARG A 761 -14.23 0.80 -25.06
CA ARG A 761 -15.49 1.43 -24.68
C ARG A 761 -16.33 1.67 -25.93
N LEU A 762 -17.66 1.58 -25.78
CA LEU A 762 -18.56 2.09 -26.81
C LEU A 762 -18.32 3.59 -26.92
N THR A 763 -17.69 4.03 -28.01
CA THR A 763 -17.99 5.37 -28.53
C THR A 763 -19.41 5.31 -29.03
N GLU A 764 -20.25 6.29 -28.67
CA GLU A 764 -21.56 6.40 -29.31
C GLU A 764 -21.33 6.48 -30.83
N LYS A 765 -21.65 5.41 -31.53
CA LYS A 765 -21.87 5.51 -32.97
C LYS A 765 -23.08 6.42 -33.10
N LYS A 766 -22.90 7.63 -33.65
CA LYS A 766 -24.01 8.45 -34.17
C LYS A 766 -24.91 7.50 -34.95
N ASN A 767 -26.09 7.19 -34.41
CA ASN A 767 -27.10 6.40 -35.09
C ASN A 767 -27.66 7.27 -36.22
N THR A 768 -26.99 7.30 -37.37
CA THR A 768 -27.63 7.65 -38.62
C THR A 768 -28.62 6.54 -38.92
N ARG A 769 -29.85 6.75 -38.48
CA ARG A 769 -31.01 5.93 -38.85
C ARG A 769 -31.27 6.20 -40.34
N SER A 770 -30.55 5.51 -41.23
CA SER A 770 -30.88 5.52 -42.64
C SER A 770 -32.19 4.74 -42.82
N GLU A 771 -33.22 5.48 -43.20
CA GLU A 771 -34.44 4.90 -43.72
C GLU A 771 -34.11 3.97 -44.90
N LYS A 772 -34.78 2.82 -44.88
CA LYS A 772 -34.83 1.88 -45.99
C LYS A 772 -35.14 2.62 -47.30
N LYS A 773 -34.22 2.57 -48.25
CA LYS A 773 -34.57 2.44 -49.67
C LYS A 773 -33.77 1.31 -50.29
N ASN A 774 -34.54 0.36 -50.82
CA ASN A 774 -34.12 -0.73 -51.68
C ASN A 774 -33.29 -0.23 -52.87
N THR A 775 -32.17 -0.94 -53.11
CA THR A 775 -31.59 -1.43 -54.39
C THR A 775 -30.19 -1.93 -53.98
N GLY A 776 -29.85 -3.22 -53.99
CA GLY A 776 -29.75 -4.10 -55.15
C GLY A 776 -28.27 -4.26 -55.55
N ASN A 777 -27.72 -5.47 -55.37
CA ASN A 777 -26.48 -6.06 -55.90
C ASN A 777 -25.10 -5.86 -55.20
N GLU A 778 -24.68 -6.96 -54.56
CA GLU A 778 -23.50 -7.80 -54.84
C GLU A 778 -22.05 -7.26 -54.92
N THR A 779 -21.19 -8.05 -54.23
CA THR A 779 -19.79 -8.47 -54.46
C THR A 779 -18.66 -7.90 -53.61
N ASP A 780 -17.79 -8.86 -53.24
CA ASP A 780 -16.57 -8.84 -52.44
C ASP A 780 -15.54 -7.80 -52.91
N ASP A 781 -14.67 -7.29 -52.01
CA ASP A 781 -13.27 -7.73 -51.94
C ASP A 781 -12.48 -7.03 -50.82
N SER A 782 -11.37 -7.66 -50.52
CA SER A 782 -10.34 -7.46 -49.52
C SER A 782 -9.43 -6.22 -49.71
N SER A 783 -8.76 -5.89 -48.60
CA SER A 783 -7.35 -5.42 -48.50
C SER A 783 -7.00 -3.93 -48.31
N SER A 784 -6.05 -3.77 -47.38
CA SER A 784 -4.88 -2.87 -47.38
C SER A 784 -4.99 -1.42 -46.89
N GLU A 785 -4.07 -1.13 -45.96
CA GLU A 785 -3.63 0.16 -45.49
C GLU A 785 -2.97 0.97 -46.63
N THR A 786 -3.18 2.29 -46.66
CA THR A 786 -2.16 3.29 -47.03
C THR A 786 -2.63 4.71 -46.68
N ASP A 787 -1.64 5.56 -46.43
CA ASP A 787 -1.67 6.90 -45.84
C ASP A 787 -2.23 8.03 -46.72
N GLU A 788 -2.57 9.12 -46.01
CA GLU A 788 -2.51 10.56 -46.37
C GLU A 788 -3.18 11.09 -47.66
N SER A 789 -4.16 11.99 -47.48
CA SER A 789 -4.06 13.39 -47.94
C SER A 789 -5.37 14.15 -47.68
N GLY A 790 -5.24 15.43 -47.31
CA GLY A 790 -6.36 16.30 -46.98
C GLY A 790 -7.18 16.75 -48.18
N THR A 791 -8.47 16.97 -47.95
CA THR A 791 -9.28 17.90 -48.73
C THR A 791 -10.35 18.50 -47.81
N ALA A 792 -10.36 19.83 -47.77
CA ALA A 792 -11.42 20.61 -47.16
C ALA A 792 -12.73 20.39 -47.92
N ASN A 793 -13.83 20.14 -47.22
CA ASN A 793 -15.16 20.35 -47.75
C ASN A 793 -16.06 20.97 -46.67
N THR A 794 -16.68 22.06 -47.11
CA THR A 794 -17.66 22.91 -46.44
C THR A 794 -18.89 22.14 -46.01
N GLU A 795 -19.16 22.06 -44.71
CA GLU A 795 -20.42 21.57 -44.16
C GLU A 795 -21.41 22.72 -43.96
N SER A 796 -22.60 22.52 -44.52
CA SER A 796 -23.79 23.36 -44.42
C SER A 796 -24.31 23.43 -42.98
N GLU A 797 -24.58 24.65 -42.54
CA GLU A 797 -25.32 24.99 -41.33
C GLU A 797 -26.71 24.32 -41.35
N THR A 798 -27.03 23.47 -40.37
CA THR A 798 -28.37 23.42 -39.72
C THR A 798 -28.54 22.36 -38.61
N ASP A 799 -27.51 21.60 -38.17
CA ASP A 799 -27.69 20.60 -37.07
C ASP A 799 -26.71 20.76 -35.89
N LYS A 800 -26.30 22.00 -35.57
CA LYS A 800 -25.35 22.38 -34.50
C LYS A 800 -25.97 22.54 -33.09
N GLY A 801 -27.12 21.93 -32.81
CA GLY A 801 -27.96 22.34 -31.67
C GLY A 801 -27.66 21.74 -30.28
N LEU A 802 -26.96 20.61 -30.17
CA LEU A 802 -26.86 19.86 -28.90
C LEU A 802 -25.43 19.73 -28.33
N ASP A 803 -24.39 19.94 -29.13
CA ASP A 803 -22.99 19.77 -28.70
C ASP A 803 -22.45 20.97 -27.88
N ASN A 804 -23.29 21.99 -27.66
CA ASN A 804 -22.91 23.25 -26.99
C ASN A 804 -23.80 23.56 -25.76
N VAL A 805 -24.33 22.57 -25.05
CA VAL A 805 -25.16 22.82 -23.84
C VAL A 805 -24.44 22.35 -22.58
N ILE A 806 -24.26 23.26 -21.61
CA ILE A 806 -23.79 22.94 -20.26
C ILE A 806 -25.02 22.65 -19.41
N ARG A 807 -25.09 21.46 -18.79
CA ARG A 807 -26.18 21.09 -17.88
C ARG A 807 -25.65 20.79 -16.49
N VAL A 808 -26.20 21.47 -15.48
CA VAL A 808 -25.89 21.28 -14.06
C VAL A 808 -27.06 20.61 -13.38
N VAL A 809 -26.81 19.57 -12.59
CA VAL A 809 -27.83 18.84 -11.82
C VAL A 809 -27.46 18.85 -10.34
N ASN A 810 -28.36 19.30 -9.47
CA ASN A 810 -28.08 19.43 -8.05
C ASN A 810 -28.48 18.16 -7.28
N HIS A 811 -27.50 17.34 -6.89
CA HIS A 811 -27.72 16.15 -6.05
C HIS A 811 -27.36 16.34 -4.57
N SER A 812 -27.01 17.56 -4.13
CA SER A 812 -26.41 17.84 -2.81
C SER A 812 -27.38 17.78 -1.61
N GLY A 813 -28.66 17.48 -1.84
CA GLY A 813 -29.70 17.53 -0.80
C GLY A 813 -29.92 18.92 -0.17
N SER A 814 -29.36 19.98 -0.75
CA SER A 814 -29.45 21.37 -0.29
C SER A 814 -29.67 22.30 -1.49
N LYS A 815 -30.13 23.54 -1.28
CA LYS A 815 -30.21 24.54 -2.34
C LYS A 815 -28.81 25.00 -2.73
N VAL A 816 -28.56 25.20 -4.02
CA VAL A 816 -27.30 25.76 -4.52
C VAL A 816 -27.57 26.98 -5.39
N GLN A 817 -26.68 27.96 -5.32
CA GLN A 817 -26.66 29.10 -6.23
C GLN A 817 -25.56 28.88 -7.26
N VAL A 818 -25.89 29.02 -8.54
CA VAL A 818 -25.00 28.69 -9.65
C VAL A 818 -24.97 29.82 -10.65
N PHE A 819 -23.78 30.15 -11.16
CA PHE A 819 -23.65 30.99 -12.36
C PHE A 819 -22.48 30.55 -13.22
N LEU A 820 -22.60 30.79 -14.51
CA LEU A 820 -21.59 30.51 -15.52
C LEU A 820 -20.98 31.84 -15.97
N THR A 821 -19.66 31.97 -15.88
CA THR A 821 -18.95 33.18 -16.34
C THR A 821 -17.80 32.85 -17.29
N ASN A 822 -17.53 33.80 -18.17
CA ASN A 822 -16.37 33.81 -19.06
C ASN A 822 -15.13 34.45 -18.40
N ARG A 823 -15.23 34.94 -17.16
CA ARG A 823 -14.11 35.56 -16.44
C ARG A 823 -13.25 34.49 -15.77
N THR A 824 -12.03 34.28 -16.25
CA THR A 824 -10.96 33.74 -15.40
C THR A 824 -10.68 34.80 -14.33
N HIS A 825 -10.99 34.54 -13.06
CA HIS A 825 -10.80 35.51 -11.97
C HIS A 825 -9.32 35.93 -11.88
N LYS A 826 -8.94 37.06 -12.50
CA LYS A 826 -7.66 37.73 -12.24
C LYS A 826 -7.84 38.59 -10.99
N PRO A 827 -6.88 38.64 -10.05
CA PRO A 827 -6.89 39.63 -9.00
C PRO A 827 -6.59 41.01 -9.61
N GLU A 828 -7.43 42.00 -9.33
CA GLU A 828 -7.34 43.34 -9.91
C GLU A 828 -6.00 44.03 -9.59
N THR A 829 -5.17 44.22 -10.61
CA THR A 829 -4.19 45.31 -10.63
C THR A 829 -4.85 46.50 -11.32
N GLY A 830 -5.13 47.55 -10.56
CA GLY A 830 -5.85 48.73 -11.03
C GLY A 830 -5.14 49.46 -12.17
N VAL A 831 -5.73 49.42 -13.36
CA VAL A 831 -5.65 50.47 -14.39
C VAL A 831 -6.97 50.43 -15.19
N PRO A 832 -7.73 51.53 -15.32
CA PRO A 832 -8.91 51.56 -16.18
C PRO A 832 -8.49 51.84 -17.62
N THR A 833 -8.68 50.87 -18.52
CA THR A 833 -8.52 51.07 -19.98
C THR A 833 -9.85 51.57 -20.57
N THR A 834 -9.88 52.85 -20.89
CA THR A 834 -10.93 53.52 -21.64
C THR A 834 -10.85 53.18 -23.13
N THR A 835 -11.54 52.12 -23.57
CA THR A 835 -11.86 51.94 -25.00
C THR A 835 -13.27 51.39 -25.17
N GLU A 836 -14.02 51.93 -26.14
CA GLU A 836 -15.41 51.57 -26.43
C GLU A 836 -15.59 50.09 -26.85
N ALA A 837 -14.50 49.40 -27.23
CA ALA A 837 -14.49 47.96 -27.48
C ALA A 837 -14.72 47.09 -26.23
N ALA A 838 -14.54 47.63 -25.01
CA ALA A 838 -14.81 46.91 -23.76
C ALA A 838 -16.30 46.95 -23.33
N LYS A 839 -17.15 47.71 -24.04
CA LYS A 839 -18.57 47.86 -23.68
C LYS A 839 -19.49 46.80 -24.28
N GLU A 840 -19.05 46.01 -25.27
CA GLU A 840 -19.89 44.98 -25.92
C GLU A 840 -19.83 43.57 -25.26
N GLU A 841 -19.02 43.36 -24.21
CA GLU A 841 -18.88 42.05 -23.53
C GLU A 841 -19.45 41.96 -22.10
N CYS A 842 -20.23 42.95 -21.63
CA CYS A 842 -20.94 42.84 -20.34
C CYS A 842 -22.43 42.50 -20.54
N LYS A 843 -22.74 41.21 -20.80
CA LYS A 843 -24.03 40.65 -20.41
C LYS A 843 -23.97 40.29 -18.92
N GLU A 844 -24.93 40.77 -18.14
CA GLU A 844 -25.07 40.39 -16.72
C GLU A 844 -25.08 38.86 -16.57
N GLU A 845 -24.24 38.35 -15.67
CA GLU A 845 -24.11 36.91 -15.40
C GLU A 845 -25.40 36.40 -14.73
N GLU A 846 -26.16 35.54 -15.41
CA GLU A 846 -27.43 35.01 -14.88
C GLU A 846 -27.15 34.05 -13.71
N MET A 847 -27.30 34.56 -12.48
CA MET A 847 -27.28 33.76 -11.26
C MET A 847 -28.61 33.02 -11.09
N VAL A 848 -28.53 31.70 -10.91
CA VAL A 848 -29.70 30.82 -10.79
C VAL A 848 -29.60 29.99 -9.51
N ILE A 849 -30.68 29.93 -8.74
CA ILE A 849 -30.81 29.01 -7.62
C ILE A 849 -31.38 27.69 -8.14
N ILE A 850 -30.70 26.58 -7.84
CA ILE A 850 -31.13 25.22 -8.21
C ILE A 850 -31.48 24.48 -6.91
N GLU A 851 -32.73 24.01 -6.82
CA GLU A 851 -33.21 23.19 -5.70
C GLU A 851 -32.58 21.79 -5.73
N ALA A 852 -32.62 21.07 -4.61
CA ALA A 852 -32.14 19.69 -4.57
C ALA A 852 -33.00 18.80 -5.49
N GLY A 853 -32.36 18.09 -6.42
CA GLY A 853 -32.98 17.25 -7.44
C GLY A 853 -33.20 17.94 -8.80
N ASP A 854 -33.08 19.26 -8.87
CA ASP A 854 -33.34 20.03 -10.10
C ASP A 854 -32.10 20.19 -10.99
N SER A 855 -32.32 20.63 -12.23
CA SER A 855 -31.25 20.91 -13.19
C SER A 855 -31.46 22.21 -13.96
N LYS A 856 -30.36 22.86 -14.38
CA LYS A 856 -30.36 24.05 -15.25
C LYS A 856 -29.37 23.85 -16.39
N SER A 857 -29.73 24.38 -17.57
CA SER A 857 -28.91 24.31 -18.78
C SER A 857 -28.59 25.70 -19.34
N TRP A 858 -27.40 25.86 -19.90
CA TRP A 858 -26.92 27.05 -20.60
C TRP A 858 -26.35 26.67 -21.97
N ILE A 859 -26.49 27.55 -22.97
CA ILE A 859 -25.82 27.41 -24.26
C ILE A 859 -24.42 28.00 -24.16
N ARG A 860 -23.40 27.21 -24.51
CA ARG A 860 -21.99 27.56 -24.51
C ARG A 860 -21.66 28.49 -25.70
N PRO A 861 -21.05 29.66 -25.48
CA PRO A 861 -20.45 30.47 -26.54
C PRO A 861 -19.21 29.79 -27.14
N GLU A 862 -19.09 29.73 -28.47
CA GLU A 862 -18.09 28.92 -29.20
C GLU A 862 -16.60 29.30 -28.96
N LYS A 863 -16.27 30.36 -28.21
CA LYS A 863 -14.91 30.96 -28.24
C LYS A 863 -14.28 31.34 -26.89
N VAL A 864 -14.85 30.99 -25.75
CA VAL A 864 -14.32 31.44 -24.45
C VAL A 864 -14.24 30.30 -23.43
N SER A 865 -13.14 30.25 -22.67
CA SER A 865 -13.02 29.39 -21.50
C SER A 865 -14.02 29.86 -20.44
N GLN A 866 -14.83 28.94 -19.91
CA GLN A 866 -15.86 29.29 -18.93
C GLN A 866 -15.57 28.62 -17.59
N ALA A 867 -15.95 29.30 -16.52
CA ALA A 867 -15.93 28.76 -15.18
C ALA A 867 -17.38 28.71 -14.66
N LEU A 868 -17.74 27.56 -14.10
CA LEU A 868 -18.99 27.37 -13.38
C LEU A 868 -18.72 27.60 -11.89
N PHE A 869 -19.45 28.54 -11.29
CA PHE A 869 -19.37 28.84 -9.88
C PHE A 869 -20.58 28.27 -9.16
N VAL A 870 -20.36 27.51 -8.09
CA VAL A 870 -21.42 26.89 -7.28
C VAL A 870 -21.25 27.28 -5.81
N PHE A 871 -22.29 27.86 -5.22
CA PHE A 871 -22.37 28.21 -3.81
C PHE A 871 -23.41 27.30 -3.15
N LYS A 872 -23.05 26.63 -2.04
CA LYS A 872 -23.98 25.80 -1.28
C LYS A 872 -24.65 26.66 -0.21
N LEU A 873 -25.94 26.46 0.03
CA LEU A 873 -26.64 27.13 1.13
C LEU A 873 -26.10 26.62 2.47
N ASN A 874 -25.74 27.51 3.40
CA ASN A 874 -25.36 27.10 4.76
C ASN A 874 -26.54 26.39 5.43
N ARG A 875 -26.33 25.16 5.92
CA ARG A 875 -27.24 24.54 6.88
C ARG A 875 -26.93 25.14 8.25
N GLU A 876 -27.85 25.89 8.84
CA GLU A 876 -27.75 26.24 10.26
C GLU A 876 -27.65 24.93 11.07
N PRO A 877 -26.75 24.83 12.06
CA PRO A 877 -26.69 23.66 12.93
C PRO A 877 -28.01 23.52 13.70
N GLU A 878 -28.59 22.31 13.75
CA GLU A 878 -29.88 22.02 14.40
C GLU A 878 -29.91 22.23 15.93
N SER A 879 -28.86 22.77 16.56
CA SER A 879 -28.72 22.85 18.02
C SER A 879 -29.11 24.17 18.69
N GLU A 880 -29.65 25.17 17.98
CA GLU A 880 -30.13 26.42 18.61
C GLU A 880 -31.64 26.66 18.36
N LYS A 881 -32.47 25.79 18.94
CA LYS A 881 -33.90 26.08 19.16
C LYS A 881 -34.19 26.33 20.63
N LYS A 882 -33.57 27.35 21.22
CA LYS A 882 -34.06 28.03 22.44
C LYS A 882 -33.56 29.48 22.42
N ASP A 883 -34.39 30.35 21.86
CA ASP A 883 -34.71 31.70 22.37
C ASP A 883 -35.27 32.58 21.24
N GLU A 884 -36.44 32.21 20.74
CA GLU A 884 -37.24 33.11 19.91
C GLU A 884 -38.00 34.08 20.81
N LYS A 885 -37.43 35.27 21.06
CA LYS A 885 -38.18 36.52 21.18
C LYS A 885 -37.24 37.69 20.82
N ASN A 886 -37.61 38.40 19.76
CA ASN A 886 -37.03 39.65 19.25
C ASN A 886 -35.86 39.53 18.25
N ASN A 887 -36.18 39.20 16.99
CA ASN A 887 -35.68 40.01 15.88
C ASN A 887 -36.48 39.77 14.59
N LYS A 888 -37.32 40.75 14.21
CA LYS A 888 -37.86 40.84 12.84
C LYS A 888 -36.76 41.43 11.94
N GLY A 889 -35.80 40.62 11.56
CA GLY A 889 -34.84 40.89 10.49
C GLY A 889 -34.93 39.77 9.46
N LYS A 890 -34.99 40.12 8.17
CA LYS A 890 -35.04 39.17 7.04
C LYS A 890 -33.93 38.12 7.19
N LYS A 891 -34.25 36.86 7.53
CA LYS A 891 -33.34 35.72 7.35
C LYS A 891 -33.17 35.51 5.84
N GLY A 892 -32.12 36.09 5.27
CA GLY A 892 -31.65 35.75 3.92
C GLY A 892 -30.96 34.40 3.96
N ASN A 893 -31.20 33.58 2.94
CA ASN A 893 -30.44 32.36 2.68
C ASN A 893 -28.96 32.73 2.51
N GLU A 894 -28.11 32.42 3.48
CA GLU A 894 -26.67 32.71 3.41
C GLU A 894 -25.95 31.55 2.69
N PHE A 895 -25.40 31.82 1.52
CA PHE A 895 -24.63 30.86 0.73
C PHE A 895 -23.13 31.00 1.05
N THR A 896 -22.35 29.92 0.98
CA THR A 896 -20.92 29.89 1.37
C THR A 896 -20.08 30.97 0.68
N ASP A 897 -19.30 31.76 1.41
CA ASP A 897 -18.44 32.83 0.85
C ASP A 897 -17.35 32.36 -0.14
N ARG A 898 -17.05 31.05 -0.19
CA ARG A 898 -16.11 30.46 -1.15
C ARG A 898 -16.86 29.54 -2.14
N PRO A 899 -16.89 29.88 -3.44
CA PRO A 899 -17.52 29.03 -4.44
C PRO A 899 -16.66 27.82 -4.79
N ILE A 900 -17.31 26.71 -5.16
CA ILE A 900 -16.67 25.66 -5.94
C ILE A 900 -16.54 26.20 -7.37
N ILE A 901 -15.30 26.28 -7.87
CA ILE A 901 -15.00 26.73 -9.23
C ILE A 901 -14.70 25.51 -10.09
N LEU A 902 -15.48 25.32 -11.14
CA LEU A 902 -15.28 24.22 -12.09
C LEU A 902 -14.94 24.80 -13.45
N GLU A 903 -13.78 24.44 -13.98
CA GLU A 903 -13.37 24.82 -15.34
C GLU A 903 -14.16 23.98 -16.36
N VAL A 904 -14.90 24.63 -17.25
CA VAL A 904 -15.70 23.96 -18.29
C VAL A 904 -14.88 23.83 -19.57
N ARG A 905 -14.33 22.65 -19.84
CA ARG A 905 -13.47 22.39 -21.02
C ARG A 905 -14.28 21.89 -22.23
N PRO A 906 -13.78 22.02 -23.47
CA PRO A 906 -14.45 21.47 -24.65
C PRO A 906 -14.35 19.93 -24.65
N GLY A 907 -15.49 19.24 -24.65
CA GLY A 907 -15.56 17.78 -24.72
C GLY A 907 -16.99 17.31 -25.04
N PRO A 908 -17.15 16.17 -25.73
CA PRO A 908 -18.45 15.80 -26.33
C PRO A 908 -19.53 15.32 -25.35
N ASP A 909 -19.22 15.02 -24.07
CA ASP A 909 -20.17 14.35 -23.16
C ASP A 909 -20.10 14.84 -21.68
N GLU A 910 -19.87 16.12 -21.41
CA GLU A 910 -19.73 16.58 -20.02
C GLU A 910 -21.05 17.05 -19.40
N LEU A 911 -21.77 16.10 -18.77
CA LEU A 911 -22.55 16.38 -17.55
C LEU A 911 -21.56 16.84 -16.46
N THR A 912 -21.26 18.14 -16.44
CA THR A 912 -20.38 18.70 -15.42
C THR A 912 -21.17 18.81 -14.10
N THR A 913 -20.90 17.86 -13.21
CA THR A 913 -21.21 17.84 -11.77
C THR A 913 -22.50 17.16 -11.34
N ILE A 914 -22.35 15.96 -10.77
CA ILE A 914 -23.19 15.43 -9.70
C ILE A 914 -22.48 15.87 -8.42
N LEU A 915 -23.04 16.81 -7.63
CA LEU A 915 -22.49 17.15 -6.32
C LEU A 915 -22.74 15.96 -5.37
N PRO A 916 -21.73 15.16 -4.95
CA PRO A 916 -21.90 14.29 -3.79
C PRO A 916 -21.81 15.17 -2.53
N ASN A 917 -22.46 14.73 -1.46
CA ASN A 917 -22.72 15.45 -0.21
C ASN A 917 -21.61 16.37 0.31
#